data_AF-A0A9D5MPB3-F1
#
_entry.id   AF-A0A9D5MPB3-F1
#
_cell.length_a   1.000
_cell.length_b   1.000
_cell.length_c   1.000
_cell.angle_alpha   90.00
_cell.angle_beta   90.00
_cell.angle_gamma   90.00
#
_symmetry.space_group_name_H-M   'P 1'
#
loop_
_entity.id
_entity.type
_entity.pdbx_description
1 polymer ?
#
loop_
_entity_poly.entity_id
_entity_poly.type
_entity_poly.pdbx_seq_one_letter_code
_entity_poly.pdbx_strand_id
1 'polypeptide(L)'
;MENKNHEYDADQIQILEGLEAVRKRPGMYIGSTSSKGLHHLVYEIVDNSVDEALAGFCSTIDVQINEDNSITVKDNGRGIPTDINKKAGIPAVEVVFTILHAGGKFGGGGYKVSGGLHGVGASVVNALSEWLEVKVYRDGHIYRQKYARGKVLCPLEIIGECNPEVTGTEVCFLPDKEIFEETIYDYHILKKRLRETAFLTKNLKIVLRDVREVGEDEELQKLVGNGEKTFHYEGGIKEFVTYLNKGKQALYEQVIYCEGTRENVYVEVAFQHNNSYTENSYSFVNNINTPEGGTHLEGYKRALTKIFNEYARSNKLLKDSEPNLSGEDIREGLTTIVSVKLEDPQFEGQTKQKLGNSEARIAVESIFGEQLKYFLEQNPSVAKIICEKSISAQRARDAARKARELARRKTALDGGSLPGKLADCSDKNPENCEIFIVEGDSAGGSAKTARSRNTQAILPLRGKILNVEKARLDRILGNAEIKAMITAFGTGIHEDFDITKLRYHKIIIMTDADVDGAHIATLLLTFFYRFMPELIRQGYVYMAMPPLYQITKNKKVWYAYSDEELDKILNEIGRDGQNKIQRYKGLGEMDAEQLWDTTMDPEKRILKKVLIDEDNATEIDLTFTTLMGDEVEPRREFIEANAKFVSDLDI
;
A
#
# COMPACT_ATOMS: atom_id res chain seq x y z
N MET A 1 -23.35 0.63 -46.64
CA MET A 1 -23.00 1.24 -45.34
C MET A 1 -23.61 2.63 -45.35
N GLU A 2 -24.75 2.81 -44.68
CA GLU A 2 -25.32 4.15 -44.50
C GLU A 2 -24.43 4.92 -43.52
N ASN A 3 -23.79 5.99 -44.03
CA ASN A 3 -23.17 7.01 -43.21
C ASN A 3 -24.27 7.73 -42.44
N LYS A 4 -24.47 7.37 -41.17
CA LYS A 4 -25.15 8.26 -40.24
C LYS A 4 -24.26 9.50 -40.07
N ASN A 5 -24.66 10.61 -40.70
CA ASN A 5 -24.18 11.93 -40.36
C ASN A 5 -24.46 12.15 -38.86
N HIS A 6 -23.44 12.01 -38.02
CA HIS A 6 -23.50 12.48 -36.65
C HIS A 6 -23.24 14.00 -36.70
N GLU A 7 -24.31 14.79 -36.77
CA GLU A 7 -24.23 16.23 -36.54
C GLU A 7 -23.85 16.45 -35.07
N TYR A 8 -22.68 17.05 -34.83
CA TYR A 8 -22.24 17.48 -33.50
C TYR A 8 -22.67 18.94 -33.30
N ASP A 9 -23.83 19.13 -32.70
CA ASP A 9 -24.43 20.43 -32.40
C ASP A 9 -24.35 20.77 -30.90
N ALA A 10 -24.82 21.97 -30.53
CA ALA A 10 -24.79 22.44 -29.15
C ALA A 10 -25.65 21.57 -28.21
N ASP A 11 -26.68 20.90 -28.74
CA ASP A 11 -27.61 20.07 -27.96
C ASP A 11 -26.97 18.72 -27.56
N GLN A 12 -25.85 18.33 -28.18
CA GLN A 12 -25.03 17.19 -27.76
C GLN A 12 -24.12 17.50 -26.55
N ILE A 13 -24.03 18.77 -26.11
CA ILE A 13 -23.30 19.13 -24.89
C ILE A 13 -24.17 18.80 -23.68
N GLN A 14 -23.90 17.66 -23.05
CA GLN A 14 -24.59 17.25 -21.84
C GLN A 14 -23.96 17.90 -20.59
N ILE A 15 -24.75 18.68 -19.85
CA ILE A 15 -24.39 19.21 -18.54
C ILE A 15 -24.90 18.21 -17.48
N LEU A 16 -24.00 17.76 -16.60
CA LEU A 16 -24.36 16.89 -15.48
C LEU A 16 -24.55 17.76 -14.24
N GLU A 17 -25.77 17.78 -13.69
CA GLU A 17 -26.10 18.60 -12.51
C GLU A 17 -25.91 17.84 -11.20
N GLY A 18 -25.48 18.54 -10.16
CA GLY A 18 -25.33 17.99 -8.81
C GLY A 18 -24.42 16.76 -8.75
N LEU A 19 -24.95 15.67 -8.18
CA LEU A 19 -24.20 14.42 -7.98
C LEU A 19 -24.24 13.45 -9.16
N GLU A 20 -24.90 13.80 -10.27
CA GLU A 20 -24.93 12.96 -11.47
C GLU A 20 -23.53 12.82 -12.10
N ALA A 21 -22.71 13.88 -12.01
CA ALA A 21 -21.32 13.86 -12.46
C ALA A 21 -20.49 12.79 -11.74
N VAL A 22 -20.68 12.67 -10.41
CA VAL A 22 -20.00 11.68 -9.57
C VAL A 22 -20.38 10.27 -9.99
N ARG A 23 -21.67 9.99 -10.16
CA ARG A 23 -22.16 8.66 -10.58
C ARG A 23 -21.71 8.27 -11.98
N LYS A 24 -21.58 9.23 -12.90
CA LYS A 24 -21.15 8.97 -14.28
C LYS A 24 -19.65 8.69 -14.38
N ARG A 25 -18.85 9.27 -13.47
CA ARG A 25 -17.38 9.19 -13.44
C ARG A 25 -16.84 8.95 -12.02
N PRO A 26 -17.22 7.83 -11.36
CA PRO A 26 -16.87 7.57 -9.96
C PRO A 26 -15.35 7.52 -9.72
N GLY A 27 -14.59 6.94 -10.66
CA GLY A 27 -13.13 6.83 -10.54
C GLY A 27 -12.40 8.17 -10.39
N MET A 28 -12.96 9.29 -10.85
CA MET A 28 -12.37 10.61 -10.63
C MET A 28 -12.43 11.07 -9.16
N TYR A 29 -13.38 10.55 -8.40
CA TYR A 29 -13.63 10.95 -7.01
C TYR A 29 -13.07 9.93 -6.01
N ILE A 30 -13.24 8.64 -6.28
CA ILE A 30 -12.83 7.55 -5.37
C ILE A 30 -11.66 6.70 -5.89
N GLY A 31 -11.10 7.03 -7.05
CA GLY A 31 -9.96 6.35 -7.67
C GLY A 31 -10.35 5.18 -8.57
N SER A 32 -11.15 4.24 -8.07
CA SER A 32 -11.63 3.07 -8.85
C SER A 32 -13.04 2.66 -8.43
N THR A 33 -13.67 1.74 -9.18
CA THR A 33 -14.94 1.06 -8.83
C THR A 33 -14.73 -0.38 -8.36
N SER A 34 -13.48 -0.74 -8.09
CA SER A 34 -13.08 -2.04 -7.52
C SER A 34 -13.10 -1.99 -5.98
N SER A 35 -12.66 -3.08 -5.33
CA SER A 35 -12.53 -3.16 -3.88
C SER A 35 -11.84 -1.94 -3.25
N LYS A 36 -10.81 -1.35 -3.89
CA LYS A 36 -10.15 -0.14 -3.38
C LYS A 36 -11.11 1.05 -3.24
N GLY A 37 -11.88 1.34 -4.29
CA GLY A 37 -12.87 2.42 -4.27
C GLY A 37 -14.03 2.15 -3.30
N LEU A 38 -14.43 0.88 -3.17
CA LEU A 38 -15.47 0.46 -2.23
C LEU A 38 -15.09 0.83 -0.79
N HIS A 39 -13.89 0.44 -0.35
CA HIS A 39 -13.38 0.74 1.00
C HIS A 39 -13.13 2.22 1.21
N HIS A 40 -12.77 2.96 0.15
CA HIS A 40 -12.58 4.40 0.20
C HIS A 40 -13.85 5.16 0.63
N LEU A 41 -15.05 4.64 0.31
CA LEU A 41 -16.31 5.21 0.82
C LEU A 41 -16.36 5.22 2.35
N VAL A 42 -15.89 4.14 2.99
CA VAL A 42 -15.85 4.02 4.44
C VAL A 42 -14.85 5.03 5.02
N TYR A 43 -13.69 5.16 4.38
CA TYR A 43 -12.64 6.09 4.82
C TYR A 43 -13.13 7.54 4.81
N GLU A 44 -13.87 7.97 3.78
CA GLU A 44 -14.39 9.34 3.71
C GLU A 44 -15.36 9.68 4.86
N ILE A 45 -16.16 8.71 5.32
CA ILE A 45 -17.04 8.92 6.48
C ILE A 45 -16.25 8.89 7.79
N VAL A 46 -15.37 7.90 7.97
CA VAL A 46 -14.53 7.78 9.16
C VAL A 46 -13.61 8.99 9.33
N ASP A 47 -13.01 9.49 8.25
CA ASP A 47 -12.11 10.64 8.28
C ASP A 47 -12.83 11.90 8.77
N ASN A 48 -14.12 12.09 8.43
CA ASN A 48 -14.91 13.19 9.01
C ASN A 48 -15.10 13.03 10.53
N SER A 49 -15.34 11.81 11.02
CA SER A 49 -15.43 11.53 12.45
C SER A 49 -14.06 11.69 13.16
N VAL A 50 -12.96 11.39 12.47
CA VAL A 50 -11.59 11.61 12.96
C VAL A 50 -11.26 13.09 13.02
N ASP A 51 -11.75 13.90 12.08
CA ASP A 51 -11.58 15.36 12.12
C ASP A 51 -12.26 15.97 13.38
N GLU A 52 -13.41 15.43 13.80
CA GLU A 52 -14.03 15.79 15.09
C GLU A 52 -13.16 15.39 16.29
N ALA A 53 -12.44 14.26 16.20
CA ALA A 53 -11.52 13.82 17.23
C ALA A 53 -10.26 14.68 17.29
N LEU A 54 -9.70 15.06 16.13
CA LEU A 54 -8.58 15.99 16.02
C LEU A 54 -8.94 17.39 16.54
N ALA A 55 -10.21 17.79 16.41
CA ALA A 55 -10.74 19.02 17.00
C ALA A 55 -11.01 18.90 18.51
N GLY A 56 -10.88 17.71 19.10
CA GLY A 56 -11.04 17.45 20.54
C GLY A 56 -12.47 17.22 21.00
N PHE A 57 -13.41 16.97 20.10
CA PHE A 57 -14.83 16.78 20.42
C PHE A 57 -15.28 15.32 20.34
N CYS A 58 -14.57 14.46 19.61
CA CYS A 58 -14.87 13.04 19.50
C CYS A 58 -13.81 12.20 20.22
N SER A 59 -14.25 11.17 20.92
CA SER A 59 -13.37 10.22 21.63
C SER A 59 -13.59 8.76 21.21
N THR A 60 -14.74 8.44 20.61
CA THR A 60 -15.11 7.10 20.19
C THR A 60 -15.74 7.11 18.80
N ILE A 61 -15.22 6.27 17.92
CA ILE A 61 -15.80 5.97 16.61
C ILE A 61 -16.14 4.49 16.57
N ASP A 62 -17.34 4.17 16.10
CA ASP A 62 -17.87 2.84 15.97
C ASP A 62 -18.15 2.57 14.49
N VAL A 63 -17.49 1.56 13.94
CA VAL A 63 -17.61 1.14 12.54
C VAL A 63 -18.15 -0.28 12.52
N GLN A 64 -19.27 -0.49 11.85
CA GLN A 64 -19.93 -1.78 11.76
C GLN A 64 -20.18 -2.16 10.31
N ILE A 65 -19.81 -3.40 9.95
CA ILE A 65 -20.26 -4.06 8.72
C ILE A 65 -21.51 -4.87 9.08
N ASN A 66 -22.64 -4.48 8.49
CA ASN A 66 -23.95 -5.08 8.77
C ASN A 66 -24.17 -6.38 7.98
N GLU A 67 -25.19 -7.15 8.35
CA GLU A 67 -25.56 -8.43 7.70
C GLU A 67 -25.83 -8.27 6.20
N ASP A 68 -26.44 -7.17 5.79
CA ASP A 68 -26.71 -6.82 4.38
C ASP A 68 -25.49 -6.23 3.65
N ASN A 69 -24.34 -6.22 4.31
CA ASN A 69 -23.08 -5.62 3.87
C ASN A 69 -23.16 -4.08 3.71
N SER A 70 -24.14 -3.42 4.31
CA SER A 70 -24.10 -1.97 4.53
C SER A 70 -23.08 -1.62 5.63
N ILE A 71 -22.62 -0.37 5.62
CA ILE A 71 -21.67 0.16 6.61
C ILE A 71 -22.37 1.16 7.50
N THR A 72 -22.19 1.04 8.81
CA THR A 72 -22.57 2.07 9.78
C THR A 72 -21.32 2.65 10.42
N VAL A 73 -21.18 3.98 10.38
CA VAL A 73 -20.15 4.72 11.12
C VAL A 73 -20.85 5.64 12.10
N LYS A 74 -20.52 5.52 13.38
CA LYS A 74 -21.08 6.34 14.46
C LYS A 74 -19.97 6.98 15.27
N ASP A 75 -20.06 8.28 15.47
CA ASP A 75 -19.16 9.03 16.36
C ASP A 75 -19.91 9.67 17.52
N ASN A 76 -19.15 10.07 18.54
CA ASN A 76 -19.64 10.87 19.65
C ASN A 76 -19.14 12.33 19.59
N GLY A 77 -18.95 12.87 18.38
CA GLY A 77 -18.53 14.26 18.17
C GLY A 77 -19.66 15.26 18.41
N ARG A 78 -19.54 16.45 17.81
CA ARG A 78 -20.56 17.53 17.97
C ARG A 78 -21.87 17.27 17.22
N GLY A 79 -21.86 16.33 16.27
CA GLY A 79 -22.96 16.13 15.32
C GLY A 79 -22.96 17.16 14.19
N ILE A 80 -23.26 16.72 12.96
CA ILE A 80 -23.39 17.61 11.79
C ILE A 80 -24.46 18.68 12.08
N PRO A 81 -24.23 19.98 11.76
CA PRO A 81 -25.24 21.01 11.99
C PRO A 81 -26.58 20.70 11.30
N THR A 82 -27.68 20.87 12.04
CA THR A 82 -29.05 20.60 11.57
C THR A 82 -29.80 21.88 11.17
N ASP A 83 -29.29 23.05 11.57
CA ASP A 83 -29.84 24.35 11.20
C ASP A 83 -29.84 24.61 9.69
N ILE A 84 -30.72 25.51 9.25
CA ILE A 84 -30.77 25.96 7.86
C ILE A 84 -29.49 26.72 7.50
N ASN A 85 -28.81 26.27 6.43
CA ASN A 85 -27.67 26.97 5.88
C ASN A 85 -28.14 28.28 5.21
N LYS A 86 -27.61 29.43 5.65
CA LYS A 86 -28.03 30.76 5.15
C LYS A 86 -27.83 30.97 3.64
N LYS A 87 -26.86 30.29 3.02
CA LYS A 87 -26.58 30.43 1.58
C LYS A 87 -27.42 29.48 0.73
N ALA A 88 -27.56 28.23 1.19
CA ALA A 88 -28.26 27.19 0.43
C ALA A 88 -29.78 27.15 0.68
N GLY A 89 -30.25 27.70 1.81
CA GLY A 89 -31.68 27.71 2.18
C GLY A 89 -32.24 26.37 2.63
N ILE A 90 -31.41 25.32 2.72
CA ILE A 90 -31.76 23.96 3.15
C ILE A 90 -30.95 23.58 4.41
N PRO A 91 -31.34 22.52 5.17
CA PRO A 91 -30.61 22.07 6.34
C PRO A 91 -29.13 21.79 6.03
N ALA A 92 -28.22 22.15 6.92
CA ALA A 92 -26.79 22.00 6.68
C ALA A 92 -26.35 20.53 6.50
N VAL A 93 -27.02 19.58 7.16
CA VAL A 93 -26.83 18.14 6.91
C VAL A 93 -27.16 17.78 5.46
N GLU A 94 -28.25 18.31 4.90
CA GLU A 94 -28.61 18.09 3.50
C GLU A 94 -27.58 18.68 2.55
N VAL A 95 -27.08 19.89 2.85
CA VAL A 95 -25.98 20.52 2.10
C VAL A 95 -24.75 19.62 2.03
N VAL A 96 -24.33 19.05 3.17
CA VAL A 96 -23.12 18.20 3.26
C VAL A 96 -23.24 16.94 2.40
N PHE A 97 -24.43 16.35 2.31
CA PHE A 97 -24.65 15.10 1.57
C PHE A 97 -25.11 15.29 0.11
N THR A 98 -25.50 16.49 -0.32
CA THR A 98 -26.05 16.72 -1.67
C THR A 98 -25.25 17.71 -2.53
N ILE A 99 -24.43 18.57 -1.91
CA ILE A 99 -23.68 19.61 -2.61
C ILE A 99 -22.18 19.28 -2.55
N LEU A 100 -21.53 19.25 -3.72
CA LEU A 100 -20.08 19.12 -3.81
C LEU A 100 -19.39 20.39 -3.30
N HIS A 101 -18.22 20.22 -2.68
CA HIS A 101 -17.42 21.34 -2.13
C HIS A 101 -18.14 22.13 -1.04
N ALA A 102 -19.03 21.48 -0.31
CA ALA A 102 -19.78 22.09 0.78
C ALA A 102 -19.39 21.46 2.12
N GLY A 103 -18.79 22.26 3.01
CA GLY A 103 -18.42 21.82 4.34
C GLY A 103 -17.79 22.92 5.19
N GLY A 104 -17.78 22.73 6.51
CA GLY A 104 -17.18 23.67 7.48
C GLY A 104 -15.65 23.78 7.41
N LYS A 105 -15.03 23.04 6.48
CA LYS A 105 -13.58 22.89 6.29
C LYS A 105 -12.95 24.05 5.48
N PHE A 106 -13.75 24.84 4.77
CA PHE A 106 -13.29 25.92 3.87
C PHE A 106 -13.27 27.33 4.48
N GLY A 107 -13.69 27.48 5.73
CA GLY A 107 -13.94 28.80 6.34
C GLY A 107 -13.12 29.10 7.60
N GLY A 108 -12.10 28.29 7.92
CA GLY A 108 -11.23 28.46 9.10
C GLY A 108 -11.91 28.32 10.48
N GLY A 109 -13.25 28.26 10.56
CA GLY A 109 -13.99 28.25 11.82
C GLY A 109 -14.50 26.88 12.30
N GLY A 110 -14.66 25.89 11.43
CA GLY A 110 -15.26 24.59 11.78
C GLY A 110 -14.26 23.55 12.28
N TYR A 111 -13.09 23.49 11.66
CA TYR A 111 -11.98 22.60 11.97
C TYR A 111 -10.66 23.36 11.79
N LYS A 112 -9.74 23.23 12.76
CA LYS A 112 -8.42 23.86 12.69
C LYS A 112 -7.43 23.00 11.87
N VAL A 113 -7.58 21.68 11.93
CA VAL A 113 -6.78 20.69 11.19
C VAL A 113 -7.74 19.61 10.70
N SER A 114 -7.64 19.21 9.43
CA SER A 114 -8.53 18.23 8.81
C SER A 114 -7.82 17.43 7.72
N GLY A 115 -8.07 16.12 7.65
CA GLY A 115 -7.59 15.26 6.55
C GLY A 115 -8.41 15.47 5.26
N GLY A 116 -9.71 15.72 5.39
CA GLY A 116 -10.57 16.06 4.25
C GLY A 116 -10.36 17.51 3.81
N LEU A 117 -10.00 17.75 2.55
CA LEU A 117 -9.67 19.10 2.05
C LEU A 117 -10.64 19.62 1.01
N HIS A 118 -11.43 18.73 0.41
CA HIS A 118 -12.21 19.03 -0.78
C HIS A 118 -13.71 19.18 -0.51
N GLY A 119 -14.19 18.80 0.68
CA GLY A 119 -15.61 18.89 1.05
C GLY A 119 -16.54 18.15 0.08
N VAL A 120 -16.07 17.04 -0.49
CA VAL A 120 -16.84 16.17 -1.41
C VAL A 120 -17.10 14.77 -0.85
N GLY A 121 -16.39 14.35 0.20
CA GLY A 121 -16.42 12.96 0.68
C GLY A 121 -17.81 12.42 0.96
N ALA A 122 -18.53 13.04 1.90
CA ALA A 122 -19.87 12.61 2.30
C ALA A 122 -20.90 12.62 1.15
N SER A 123 -20.84 13.64 0.27
CA SER A 123 -21.74 13.73 -0.88
C SER A 123 -21.39 12.73 -1.98
N VAL A 124 -20.11 12.38 -2.16
CA VAL A 124 -19.68 11.27 -3.03
C VAL A 124 -20.18 9.94 -2.48
N VAL A 125 -20.07 9.69 -1.17
CA VAL A 125 -20.60 8.46 -0.56
C VAL A 125 -22.11 8.35 -0.79
N ASN A 126 -22.87 9.44 -0.59
CA ASN A 126 -24.29 9.46 -0.91
C ASN A 126 -24.58 9.19 -2.39
N ALA A 127 -23.83 9.81 -3.30
CA ALA A 127 -23.99 9.63 -4.73
C ALA A 127 -23.78 8.17 -5.15
N LEU A 128 -22.79 7.49 -4.56
CA LEU A 128 -22.36 6.14 -4.91
C LEU A 128 -23.02 5.04 -4.06
N SER A 129 -23.99 5.40 -3.23
CA SER A 129 -24.79 4.47 -2.43
C SER A 129 -26.17 4.25 -3.06
N GLU A 130 -26.68 3.02 -2.96
CA GLU A 130 -28.07 2.72 -3.31
C GLU A 130 -29.00 3.50 -2.39
N TRP A 131 -28.71 3.46 -1.09
CA TRP A 131 -29.35 4.26 -0.06
C TRP A 131 -28.34 4.69 1.01
N LEU A 132 -28.63 5.82 1.64
CA LEU A 132 -27.86 6.36 2.75
C LEU A 132 -28.83 6.97 3.79
N GLU A 133 -28.63 6.67 5.06
CA GLU A 133 -29.37 7.22 6.20
C GLU A 133 -28.39 7.93 7.13
N VAL A 134 -28.74 9.14 7.56
CA VAL A 134 -27.99 9.91 8.55
C VAL A 134 -28.87 10.15 9.75
N LYS A 135 -28.36 9.84 10.93
CA LYS A 135 -28.92 10.29 12.21
C LYS A 135 -27.95 11.25 12.87
N VAL A 136 -28.46 12.38 13.33
CA VAL A 136 -27.69 13.36 14.11
C VAL A 136 -28.29 13.44 15.50
N TYR A 137 -27.44 13.24 16.50
CA TYR A 137 -27.77 13.42 17.91
C TYR A 137 -27.26 14.80 18.31
N ARG A 138 -28.18 15.74 18.55
CA ARG A 138 -27.84 17.13 18.87
C ARG A 138 -28.99 17.83 19.56
N ASP A 139 -28.69 18.73 20.50
CA ASP A 139 -29.67 19.57 21.20
C ASP A 139 -30.83 18.77 21.83
N GLY A 140 -30.53 17.57 22.35
CA GLY A 140 -31.52 16.67 22.98
C GLY A 140 -32.45 15.94 22.00
N HIS A 141 -32.21 16.03 20.70
CA HIS A 141 -33.05 15.41 19.66
C HIS A 141 -32.25 14.46 18.77
N ILE A 142 -32.96 13.48 18.21
CA ILE A 142 -32.46 12.58 17.18
C ILE A 142 -33.08 13.02 15.86
N TYR A 143 -32.27 13.65 15.02
CA TYR A 143 -32.66 14.03 13.66
C TYR A 143 -32.34 12.89 12.70
N ARG A 144 -33.18 12.66 11.69
CA ARG A 144 -32.96 11.66 10.63
C ARG A 144 -33.21 12.25 9.25
N GLN A 145 -32.35 11.91 8.31
CA GLN A 145 -32.59 12.14 6.88
C GLN A 145 -32.16 10.91 6.05
N LYS A 146 -32.92 10.61 5.00
CA LYS A 146 -32.68 9.49 4.09
C LYS A 146 -32.42 9.99 2.67
N TYR A 147 -31.56 9.25 1.98
CA TYR A 147 -31.17 9.50 0.61
C TYR A 147 -31.15 8.20 -0.19
N ALA A 148 -31.31 8.32 -1.51
CA ALA A 148 -31.06 7.23 -2.45
C ALA A 148 -30.34 7.78 -3.68
N ARG A 149 -29.21 7.16 -4.04
CA ARG A 149 -28.41 7.52 -5.22
C ARG A 149 -28.13 9.02 -5.33
N GLY A 150 -27.75 9.65 -4.20
CA GLY A 150 -27.47 11.08 -4.10
C GLY A 150 -28.69 12.00 -3.94
N LYS A 151 -29.93 11.48 -3.99
CA LYS A 151 -31.15 12.28 -3.93
C LYS A 151 -31.80 12.20 -2.54
N VAL A 152 -32.34 13.32 -2.07
CA VAL A 152 -33.08 13.41 -0.81
C VAL A 152 -34.41 12.65 -0.92
N LEU A 153 -34.69 11.73 0.01
CA LEU A 153 -35.95 10.98 0.04
C LEU A 153 -36.99 11.60 0.97
N CYS A 154 -36.55 12.23 2.05
CA CYS A 154 -37.40 12.89 3.04
C CYS A 154 -36.74 14.18 3.54
N PRO A 155 -37.52 15.18 4.00
CA PRO A 155 -36.95 16.31 4.72
C PRO A 155 -36.27 15.83 6.01
N LEU A 156 -35.48 16.71 6.63
CA LEU A 156 -34.90 16.42 7.95
C LEU A 156 -36.01 16.33 9.01
N GLU A 157 -36.15 15.15 9.60
CA GLU A 157 -37.20 14.83 10.58
C GLU A 157 -36.61 14.64 11.98
N ILE A 158 -37.34 15.03 13.02
CA ILE A 158 -37.05 14.61 14.39
C ILE A 158 -37.76 13.30 14.64
N ILE A 159 -37.01 12.24 14.92
CA ILE A 159 -37.53 10.87 15.11
C ILE A 159 -37.60 10.43 16.57
N GLY A 160 -37.03 11.23 17.47
CA GLY A 160 -37.04 10.97 18.90
C GLY A 160 -36.24 12.00 19.69
N GLU A 161 -36.26 11.85 21.02
CA GLU A 161 -35.45 12.61 21.96
C GLU A 161 -34.27 11.75 22.44
N CYS A 162 -33.16 12.41 22.79
CA CYS A 162 -32.02 11.78 23.43
C CYS A 162 -31.56 12.61 24.64
N ASN A 163 -30.74 12.03 25.51
CA ASN A 163 -30.10 12.80 26.57
C ASN A 163 -29.33 13.98 25.92
N PRO A 164 -29.50 15.24 26.38
CA PRO A 164 -28.79 16.40 25.85
C PRO A 164 -27.25 16.28 25.85
N GLU A 165 -26.69 15.44 26.73
CA GLU A 165 -25.24 15.14 26.76
C GLU A 165 -24.81 14.21 25.62
N VAL A 166 -25.74 13.49 25.00
CA VAL A 166 -25.47 12.60 23.87
C VAL A 166 -25.47 13.43 22.59
N THR A 167 -24.27 13.60 22.04
CA THR A 167 -24.05 14.23 20.73
C THR A 167 -23.34 13.27 19.79
N GLY A 168 -23.46 13.51 18.48
CA GLY A 168 -22.71 12.77 17.48
C GLY A 168 -23.47 12.58 16.17
N THR A 169 -22.83 11.87 15.25
CA THR A 169 -23.43 11.50 13.95
C THR A 169 -23.35 10.00 13.75
N GLU A 170 -24.41 9.42 13.20
CA GLU A 170 -24.47 8.04 12.73
C GLU A 170 -24.83 8.05 11.25
N VAL A 171 -23.93 7.55 10.41
CA VAL A 171 -24.13 7.46 8.95
C VAL A 171 -24.17 5.98 8.59
N CYS A 172 -25.26 5.55 7.97
CA CYS A 172 -25.44 4.18 7.48
C CYS A 172 -25.65 4.21 5.98
N PHE A 173 -24.91 3.41 5.21
CA PHE A 173 -25.03 3.41 3.75
C PHE A 173 -24.78 2.03 3.15
N LEU A 174 -25.44 1.77 2.02
CA LEU A 174 -25.24 0.57 1.21
C LEU A 174 -24.67 0.98 -0.16
N PRO A 175 -23.49 0.49 -0.58
CA PRO A 175 -22.90 0.83 -1.86
C PRO A 175 -23.78 0.38 -3.04
N ASP A 176 -23.80 1.17 -4.11
CA ASP A 176 -24.63 0.89 -5.28
C ASP A 176 -24.01 -0.20 -6.17
N LYS A 177 -24.69 -1.34 -6.25
CA LYS A 177 -24.26 -2.51 -7.03
C LYS A 177 -24.24 -2.27 -8.54
N GLU A 178 -24.89 -1.21 -9.03
CA GLU A 178 -24.81 -0.83 -10.46
C GLU A 178 -23.49 -0.12 -10.80
N ILE A 179 -22.76 0.37 -9.79
CA ILE A 179 -21.53 1.14 -9.96
C ILE A 179 -20.29 0.29 -9.64
N PHE A 180 -20.34 -0.46 -8.55
CA PHE A 180 -19.19 -1.22 -8.08
C PHE A 180 -19.14 -2.62 -8.67
N GLU A 181 -17.94 -3.02 -9.11
CA GLU A 181 -17.66 -4.40 -9.56
C GLU A 181 -17.62 -5.35 -8.36
N GLU A 182 -17.04 -4.89 -7.26
CA GLU A 182 -16.97 -5.59 -5.99
C GLU A 182 -17.90 -4.91 -4.98
N THR A 183 -18.78 -5.68 -4.37
CA THR A 183 -19.78 -5.13 -3.45
C THR A 183 -19.64 -5.61 -2.03
N ILE A 184 -18.71 -6.54 -1.75
CA ILE A 184 -18.47 -7.13 -0.43
C ILE A 184 -17.29 -6.42 0.24
N TYR A 185 -17.47 -5.97 1.48
CA TYR A 185 -16.39 -5.34 2.24
C TYR A 185 -15.43 -6.39 2.82
N ASP A 186 -14.15 -6.11 2.76
CA ASP A 186 -13.09 -6.87 3.40
C ASP A 186 -12.82 -6.29 4.79
N TYR A 187 -13.16 -7.06 5.82
CA TYR A 187 -12.92 -6.68 7.21
C TYR A 187 -11.44 -6.43 7.50
N HIS A 188 -10.54 -7.20 6.91
CA HIS A 188 -9.11 -7.09 7.17
C HIS A 188 -8.52 -5.81 6.60
N ILE A 189 -9.03 -5.33 5.46
CA ILE A 189 -8.66 -4.01 4.90
C ILE A 189 -9.09 -2.90 5.87
N LEU A 190 -10.35 -2.89 6.30
CA LEU A 190 -10.83 -1.88 7.27
C LEU A 190 -10.08 -1.95 8.61
N LYS A 191 -9.86 -3.17 9.14
CA LYS A 191 -9.15 -3.41 10.39
C LYS A 191 -7.74 -2.80 10.39
N LYS A 192 -7.05 -2.87 9.24
CA LYS A 192 -5.71 -2.28 9.07
C LYS A 192 -5.80 -0.77 9.13
N ARG A 193 -6.60 -0.16 8.26
CA ARG A 193 -6.74 1.30 8.16
C ARG A 193 -7.18 1.93 9.48
N LEU A 194 -8.20 1.38 10.14
CA LEU A 194 -8.71 1.92 11.40
C LEU A 194 -7.70 1.82 12.55
N ARG A 195 -6.82 0.81 12.55
CA ARG A 195 -5.73 0.72 13.53
C ARG A 195 -4.74 1.86 13.38
N GLU A 196 -4.32 2.13 12.14
CA GLU A 196 -3.38 3.22 11.85
C GLU A 196 -3.95 4.58 12.24
N THR A 197 -5.22 4.83 11.90
CA THR A 197 -5.94 6.03 12.32
C THR A 197 -5.96 6.20 13.84
N ALA A 198 -6.16 5.10 14.59
CA ALA A 198 -6.13 5.12 16.05
C ALA A 198 -4.71 5.39 16.61
N PHE A 199 -3.65 4.91 15.95
CA PHE A 199 -2.27 5.26 16.33
C PHE A 199 -1.95 6.74 16.08
N LEU A 200 -2.42 7.29 14.96
CA LEU A 200 -2.16 8.68 14.55
C LEU A 200 -2.97 9.70 15.37
N THR A 201 -4.04 9.24 16.03
CA THR A 201 -4.94 10.08 16.84
C THR A 201 -4.97 9.59 18.28
N LYS A 202 -4.07 10.13 19.11
CA LYS A 202 -3.96 9.77 20.54
C LYS A 202 -5.30 9.79 21.24
N ASN A 203 -5.54 8.78 22.08
CA ASN A 203 -6.74 8.61 22.90
C ASN A 203 -8.05 8.46 22.10
N LEU A 204 -8.00 8.33 20.78
CA LEU A 204 -9.17 7.96 19.99
C LEU A 204 -9.41 6.47 20.11
N LYS A 205 -10.61 6.10 20.56
CA LYS A 205 -11.08 4.72 20.54
C LYS A 205 -11.82 4.47 19.22
N ILE A 206 -11.38 3.48 18.45
CA ILE A 206 -12.10 3.02 17.26
C ILE A 206 -12.52 1.57 17.47
N VAL A 207 -13.81 1.28 17.32
CA VAL A 207 -14.37 -0.07 17.40
C VAL A 207 -14.79 -0.51 16.00
N LEU A 208 -14.29 -1.65 15.54
CA LEU A 208 -14.70 -2.28 14.29
C LEU A 208 -15.46 -3.57 14.59
N ARG A 209 -16.70 -3.67 14.13
CA ARG A 209 -17.54 -4.86 14.22
C ARG A 209 -17.86 -5.41 12.85
N ASP A 210 -17.86 -6.73 12.76
CA ASP A 210 -18.46 -7.45 11.64
C ASP A 210 -19.55 -8.35 12.21
N VAL A 211 -20.79 -8.09 11.81
CA VAL A 211 -21.96 -8.88 12.25
C VAL A 211 -22.49 -9.79 11.14
N ARG A 212 -21.77 -9.89 10.01
CA ARG A 212 -22.14 -10.81 8.93
C ARG A 212 -22.00 -12.24 9.40
N GLU A 213 -23.05 -13.03 9.18
CA GLU A 213 -22.98 -14.48 9.40
C GLU A 213 -22.28 -15.14 8.22
N VAL A 214 -21.34 -16.04 8.52
CA VAL A 214 -20.63 -16.80 7.50
C VAL A 214 -21.20 -18.21 7.43
N GLY A 215 -21.91 -18.49 6.35
CA GLY A 215 -22.36 -19.85 6.02
C GLY A 215 -21.21 -20.71 5.47
N GLU A 216 -21.53 -21.57 4.50
CA GLU A 216 -20.57 -22.45 3.81
C GLU A 216 -19.79 -21.74 2.67
N ASP A 217 -19.96 -20.42 2.51
CA ASP A 217 -19.27 -19.64 1.48
C ASP A 217 -17.80 -19.41 1.84
N GLU A 218 -16.91 -20.19 1.24
CA GLU A 218 -15.46 -20.12 1.47
C GLU A 218 -14.83 -18.78 1.10
N GLU A 219 -15.36 -18.07 0.10
CA GLU A 219 -14.85 -16.76 -0.32
C GLU A 219 -15.26 -15.68 0.70
N LEU A 220 -16.50 -15.72 1.18
CA LEU A 220 -16.98 -14.80 2.22
C LEU A 220 -16.25 -15.03 3.56
N GLN A 221 -15.89 -16.28 3.90
CA GLN A 221 -15.08 -16.60 5.09
C GLN A 221 -13.72 -15.92 5.12
N LYS A 222 -13.12 -15.62 3.96
CA LYS A 222 -11.84 -14.91 3.88
C LYS A 222 -11.98 -13.41 4.15
N LEU A 223 -13.18 -12.85 3.97
CA LEU A 223 -13.46 -11.41 4.03
C LEU A 223 -14.12 -10.97 5.33
N VAL A 224 -14.76 -11.89 6.06
CA VAL A 224 -15.50 -11.59 7.30
C VAL A 224 -14.59 -11.63 8.53
N GLY A 225 -14.75 -10.64 9.41
CA GLY A 225 -14.09 -10.61 10.71
C GLY A 225 -14.79 -11.49 11.75
N ASN A 226 -14.02 -12.21 12.57
CA ASN A 226 -14.56 -12.95 13.72
C ASN A 226 -14.85 -11.99 14.90
N GLY A 227 -15.89 -11.17 14.78
CA GLY A 227 -16.45 -10.35 15.85
C GLY A 227 -15.88 -8.93 15.99
N GLU A 228 -15.87 -8.43 17.22
CA GLU A 228 -15.49 -7.05 17.55
C GLU A 228 -13.97 -6.89 17.74
N LYS A 229 -13.40 -5.82 17.17
CA LYS A 229 -12.05 -5.37 17.49
C LYS A 229 -12.05 -3.91 17.92
N THR A 230 -11.47 -3.65 19.09
CA THR A 230 -11.23 -2.30 19.60
C THR A 230 -9.77 -1.89 19.40
N PHE A 231 -9.56 -0.66 18.93
CA PHE A 231 -8.28 0.03 18.82
C PHE A 231 -8.30 1.26 19.72
N HIS A 232 -7.33 1.37 20.63
CA HIS A 232 -7.17 2.53 21.50
C HIS A 232 -5.70 2.60 21.92
N TYR A 233 -5.01 3.68 21.55
CA TYR A 233 -3.57 3.83 21.73
C TYR A 233 -3.27 5.20 22.37
N GLU A 234 -2.93 5.20 23.65
CA GLU A 234 -2.65 6.41 24.43
C GLU A 234 -1.26 6.98 24.10
N GLY A 235 -0.29 6.10 23.81
CA GLY A 235 1.06 6.45 23.39
C GLY A 235 1.17 6.88 21.93
N GLY A 236 0.08 6.80 21.16
CA GLY A 236 -0.01 7.27 19.78
C GLY A 236 1.06 6.66 18.87
N ILE A 237 1.78 7.51 18.14
CA ILE A 237 2.79 7.07 17.16
C ILE A 237 4.00 6.35 17.80
N LYS A 238 4.22 6.46 19.13
CA LYS A 238 5.22 5.62 19.83
C LYS A 238 4.85 4.15 19.75
N GLU A 239 3.59 3.84 20.08
CA GLU A 239 3.08 2.48 20.00
C GLU A 239 3.01 2.00 18.55
N PHE A 240 2.84 2.91 17.60
CA PHE A 240 2.91 2.57 16.18
C PHE A 240 4.32 2.11 15.78
N VAL A 241 5.37 2.81 16.19
CA VAL A 241 6.76 2.35 15.98
C VAL A 241 7.01 1.00 16.65
N THR A 242 6.53 0.81 17.89
CA THR A 242 6.63 -0.49 18.57
C THR A 242 5.89 -1.59 17.80
N TYR A 243 4.72 -1.29 17.25
CA TYR A 243 3.95 -2.22 16.42
C TYR A 243 4.69 -2.60 15.13
N LEU A 244 5.28 -1.63 14.44
CA LEU A 244 6.06 -1.86 13.21
C LEU A 244 7.41 -2.54 13.44
N ASN A 245 7.94 -2.45 14.67
CA ASN A 245 9.12 -3.18 15.10
C ASN A 245 8.80 -4.61 15.58
N LYS A 246 7.54 -5.06 15.55
CA LYS A 246 7.24 -6.48 15.79
C LYS A 246 7.97 -7.35 14.76
N GLY A 247 8.67 -8.37 15.25
CA GLY A 247 9.53 -9.21 14.41
C GLY A 247 10.91 -8.61 14.08
N LYS A 248 11.29 -7.49 14.72
CA LYS A 248 12.62 -6.89 14.64
C LYS A 248 13.17 -6.75 16.07
N GLN A 249 14.49 -6.90 16.27
CA GLN A 249 15.09 -6.71 17.59
C GLN A 249 15.50 -5.23 17.76
N ALA A 250 14.85 -4.50 18.67
CA ALA A 250 15.21 -3.13 18.98
C ALA A 250 16.63 -3.05 19.57
N LEU A 251 17.41 -2.04 19.17
CA LEU A 251 18.79 -1.86 19.68
C LEU A 251 18.84 -1.23 21.07
N TYR A 252 17.76 -0.54 21.44
CA TYR A 252 17.55 0.10 22.73
C TYR A 252 16.05 0.14 23.01
N GLU A 253 15.68 0.07 24.29
CA GLU A 253 14.28 -0.13 24.71
C GLU A 253 13.37 1.06 24.41
N GLN A 254 13.89 2.28 24.61
CA GLN A 254 13.09 3.50 24.50
C GLN A 254 12.80 3.88 23.04
N VAL A 255 11.53 4.09 22.68
CA VAL A 255 11.18 4.78 21.43
C VAL A 255 11.45 6.28 21.60
N ILE A 256 12.28 6.85 20.72
CA ILE A 256 12.59 8.28 20.74
C ILE A 256 11.40 9.02 20.17
N TYR A 257 10.98 10.08 20.85
CA TYR A 257 9.75 10.79 20.54
C TYR A 257 9.90 12.28 20.73
N CYS A 258 9.41 13.03 19.75
CA CYS A 258 9.44 14.47 19.72
C CYS A 258 8.05 15.02 19.33
N GLU A 259 7.59 16.07 20.02
CA GLU A 259 6.35 16.78 19.67
C GLU A 259 6.49 18.28 19.86
N GLY A 260 5.80 19.07 19.03
CA GLY A 260 5.76 20.51 19.21
C GLY A 260 4.96 21.22 18.13
N THR A 261 4.71 22.51 18.33
CA THR A 261 4.02 23.35 17.34
C THR A 261 4.89 24.55 17.00
N ARG A 262 5.09 24.80 15.70
CA ARG A 262 5.79 25.98 15.19
C ARG A 262 5.10 26.47 13.93
N GLU A 263 4.87 27.77 13.81
CA GLU A 263 4.24 28.39 12.63
C GLU A 263 2.90 27.72 12.25
N ASN A 264 2.07 27.41 13.26
CA ASN A 264 0.80 26.67 13.12
C ASN A 264 0.90 25.24 12.56
N VAL A 265 2.12 24.71 12.42
CA VAL A 265 2.35 23.30 12.09
C VAL A 265 2.65 22.55 13.38
N TYR A 266 1.77 21.61 13.74
CA TYR A 266 2.05 20.65 14.80
C TYR A 266 2.84 19.47 14.21
N VAL A 267 3.92 19.10 14.87
CA VAL A 267 4.87 18.07 14.45
C VAL A 267 4.93 17.01 15.52
N GLU A 268 4.88 15.76 15.11
CA GLU A 268 5.04 14.58 15.96
C GLU A 268 5.95 13.58 15.24
N VAL A 269 7.04 13.17 15.88
CA VAL A 269 8.00 12.22 15.30
C VAL A 269 8.33 11.15 16.34
N ALA A 270 8.19 9.89 15.94
CA ALA A 270 8.63 8.74 16.72
C ALA A 270 9.57 7.87 15.90
N PHE A 271 10.66 7.40 16.49
CA PHE A 271 11.57 6.48 15.81
C PHE A 271 12.36 5.59 16.76
N GLN A 272 12.77 4.43 16.24
CA GLN A 272 13.60 3.47 16.96
C GLN A 272 14.45 2.66 15.97
N HIS A 273 15.73 2.49 16.28
CA HIS A 273 16.61 1.61 15.52
C HIS A 273 16.44 0.16 15.98
N ASN A 274 16.56 -0.76 15.02
CA ASN A 274 16.51 -2.19 15.22
C ASN A 274 17.73 -2.87 14.54
N ASN A 275 17.83 -4.18 14.67
CA ASN A 275 18.92 -4.99 14.13
C ASN A 275 18.86 -5.22 12.60
N SER A 276 17.79 -4.78 11.93
CA SER A 276 17.67 -4.92 10.47
C SER A 276 18.57 -3.93 9.72
N TYR A 277 18.58 -4.07 8.39
CA TYR A 277 19.35 -3.24 7.46
C TYR A 277 18.47 -2.32 6.60
N THR A 278 17.15 -2.42 6.73
CA THR A 278 16.19 -1.65 5.93
C THR A 278 15.68 -0.43 6.70
N GLU A 279 15.49 0.68 5.99
CA GLU A 279 14.81 1.87 6.51
C GLU A 279 13.30 1.69 6.30
N ASN A 280 12.50 1.86 7.37
CA ASN A 280 11.05 1.86 7.32
C ASN A 280 10.54 3.21 7.85
N SER A 281 10.53 4.21 6.96
CA SER A 281 10.11 5.58 7.27
C SER A 281 8.74 5.86 6.66
N TYR A 282 7.74 6.09 7.49
CA TYR A 282 6.39 6.47 7.08
C TYR A 282 6.12 7.92 7.45
N SER A 283 5.39 8.62 6.58
CA SER A 283 5.10 10.03 6.78
C SER A 283 3.62 10.32 6.56
N PHE A 284 3.06 11.16 7.42
CA PHE A 284 1.64 11.45 7.47
C PHE A 284 1.41 12.96 7.56
N VAL A 285 0.37 13.42 6.88
CA VAL A 285 -0.09 14.80 6.89
C VAL A 285 -1.59 14.78 7.20
N ASN A 286 -2.00 15.35 8.34
CA ASN A 286 -3.40 15.32 8.78
C ASN A 286 -3.99 13.90 8.73
N ASN A 287 -3.25 12.91 9.22
CA ASN A 287 -3.55 11.47 9.21
C ASN A 287 -3.60 10.81 7.80
N ILE A 288 -3.29 11.54 6.73
CA ILE A 288 -3.16 10.98 5.37
C ILE A 288 -1.71 10.53 5.15
N ASN A 289 -1.52 9.32 4.67
CA ASN A 289 -0.20 8.81 4.31
C ASN A 289 0.35 9.57 3.09
N THR A 290 1.61 10.01 3.17
CA THR A 290 2.36 10.61 2.06
C THR A 290 3.47 9.65 1.63
N PRO A 291 3.18 8.65 0.77
CA PRO A 291 4.15 7.62 0.38
C PRO A 291 5.31 8.17 -0.46
N GLU A 292 5.10 9.26 -1.21
CA GLU A 292 6.18 9.98 -1.91
C GLU A 292 6.92 10.97 -0.99
N GLY A 293 6.50 11.07 0.28
CA GLY A 293 7.08 11.95 1.27
C GLY A 293 6.69 13.41 1.07
N GLY A 294 7.68 14.30 0.99
CA GLY A 294 7.47 15.74 0.86
C GLY A 294 8.34 16.56 1.80
N THR A 295 8.02 17.84 1.90
CA THR A 295 8.81 18.84 2.62
C THR A 295 9.02 18.51 4.11
N HIS A 296 8.04 17.94 4.79
CA HIS A 296 8.12 17.48 6.19
C HIS A 296 9.15 16.35 6.36
N LEU A 297 9.11 15.33 5.49
CA LEU A 297 10.04 14.21 5.54
C LEU A 297 11.48 14.64 5.19
N GLU A 298 11.65 15.57 4.25
CA GLU A 298 12.95 16.19 3.96
C GLU A 298 13.53 16.92 5.17
N GLY A 299 12.70 17.72 5.86
CA GLY A 299 13.09 18.42 7.08
C GLY A 299 13.58 17.48 8.17
N TYR A 300 12.84 16.38 8.40
CA TYR A 300 13.24 15.31 9.31
C TYR A 300 14.59 14.68 8.90
N LYS A 301 14.72 14.22 7.64
CA LYS A 301 15.95 13.55 7.16
C LYS A 301 17.18 14.44 7.28
N ARG A 302 17.03 15.73 6.99
CA ARG A 302 18.11 16.72 7.11
C ARG A 302 18.50 16.96 8.57
N ALA A 303 17.52 17.17 9.45
CA ALA A 303 17.77 17.36 10.88
C ALA A 303 18.44 16.13 11.50
N LEU A 304 17.92 14.94 11.22
CA LEU A 304 18.48 13.66 11.69
C LEU A 304 19.98 13.55 11.32
N THR A 305 20.29 13.75 10.03
CA THR A 305 21.66 13.64 9.53
C THR A 305 22.60 14.67 10.17
N LYS A 306 22.14 15.92 10.30
CA LYS A 306 22.92 17.01 10.88
C LYS A 306 23.23 16.77 12.35
N ILE A 307 22.22 16.49 13.17
CA ILE A 307 22.36 16.37 14.63
C ILE A 307 23.24 15.17 15.02
N PHE A 308 23.07 14.02 14.36
CA PHE A 308 23.92 12.86 14.63
C PHE A 308 25.39 13.10 14.24
N ASN A 309 25.66 13.79 13.13
CA ASN A 309 27.03 14.15 12.76
C ASN A 309 27.64 15.14 13.76
N GLU A 310 26.90 16.17 14.17
CA GLU A 310 27.35 17.13 15.19
C GLU A 310 27.66 16.42 16.52
N TYR A 311 26.79 15.51 16.97
CA TYR A 311 26.99 14.73 18.19
C TYR A 311 28.19 13.78 18.09
N ALA A 312 28.35 13.07 16.96
CA ALA A 312 29.45 12.14 16.75
C ALA A 312 30.82 12.86 16.75
N ARG A 313 30.89 14.09 16.21
CA ARG A 313 32.09 14.93 16.21
C ARG A 313 32.41 15.46 17.60
N SER A 314 31.43 16.07 18.28
CA SER A 314 31.64 16.68 19.60
C SER A 314 32.08 15.66 20.65
N ASN A 315 31.58 14.42 20.56
CA ASN A 315 31.93 13.32 21.46
C ASN A 315 33.09 12.44 20.97
N LYS A 316 33.78 12.85 19.88
CA LYS A 316 34.94 12.14 19.29
C LYS A 316 34.66 10.67 18.91
N LEU A 317 33.41 10.34 18.61
CA LEU A 317 33.00 9.03 18.06
C LEU A 317 33.41 8.90 16.59
N LEU A 318 33.45 10.03 15.88
CA LEU A 318 33.97 10.15 14.51
C LEU A 318 35.21 11.04 14.52
N LYS A 319 36.34 10.55 13.98
CA LYS A 319 37.60 11.32 13.95
C LYS A 319 37.55 12.43 12.91
N ASP A 320 38.23 13.55 13.15
CA ASP A 320 38.32 14.69 12.21
C ASP A 320 38.77 14.32 10.79
N SER A 321 39.55 13.25 10.66
CA SER A 321 40.00 12.71 9.37
C SER A 321 38.97 11.83 8.64
N GLU A 322 37.96 11.32 9.33
CA GLU A 322 36.92 10.45 8.75
C GLU A 322 35.82 11.30 8.11
N PRO A 323 35.22 10.84 6.99
CA PRO A 323 34.10 11.54 6.37
C PRO A 323 32.85 11.49 7.26
N ASN A 324 31.99 12.51 7.13
CA ASN A 324 30.69 12.53 7.81
C ASN A 324 29.83 11.32 7.41
N LEU A 325 29.00 10.88 8.36
CA LEU A 325 27.98 9.86 8.12
C LEU A 325 26.95 10.40 7.11
N SER A 326 26.60 9.60 6.12
CA SER A 326 25.49 9.95 5.22
C SER A 326 24.16 9.77 5.96
N GLY A 327 23.09 10.35 5.40
CA GLY A 327 21.76 10.13 5.96
C GLY A 327 21.32 8.67 5.89
N GLU A 328 21.75 7.92 4.86
CA GLU A 328 21.45 6.49 4.74
C GLU A 328 22.17 5.66 5.81
N ASP A 329 23.43 6.00 6.12
CA ASP A 329 24.20 5.33 7.17
C ASP A 329 23.49 5.43 8.54
N ILE A 330 22.82 6.55 8.80
CA ILE A 330 22.07 6.79 10.04
C ILE A 330 20.72 6.09 10.03
N ARG A 331 20.04 6.02 8.88
CA ARG A 331 18.69 5.44 8.76
C ARG A 331 18.69 3.91 8.53
N GLU A 332 19.85 3.28 8.40
CA GLU A 332 19.95 1.82 8.31
C GLU A 332 19.31 1.15 9.56
N GLY A 333 18.31 0.29 9.33
CA GLY A 333 17.58 -0.38 10.41
C GLY A 333 16.72 0.55 11.26
N LEU A 334 16.34 1.71 10.73
CA LEU A 334 15.50 2.68 11.42
C LEU A 334 14.03 2.48 11.06
N THR A 335 13.16 2.45 12.07
CA THR A 335 11.71 2.54 11.89
C THR A 335 11.22 3.88 12.43
N THR A 336 10.54 4.65 11.59
CA THR A 336 10.15 6.04 11.88
C THR A 336 8.72 6.32 11.43
N ILE A 337 7.99 7.05 12.26
CA ILE A 337 6.74 7.74 11.91
C ILE A 337 6.97 9.26 12.02
N VAL A 338 6.74 9.98 10.93
CA VAL A 338 6.72 11.45 10.88
C VAL A 338 5.29 11.91 10.62
N SER A 339 4.61 12.47 11.61
CA SER A 339 3.24 12.97 11.48
C SER A 339 3.23 14.49 11.64
N VAL A 340 2.66 15.20 10.67
CA VAL A 340 2.45 16.65 10.75
C VAL A 340 0.97 17.00 10.61
N LYS A 341 0.57 18.05 11.32
CA LYS A 341 -0.78 18.60 11.32
C LYS A 341 -0.73 20.07 10.94
N LEU A 342 -1.41 20.44 9.86
CA LEU A 342 -1.46 21.81 9.33
C LEU A 342 -2.86 22.18 8.85
N GLU A 343 -3.16 23.48 8.87
CA GLU A 343 -4.47 24.02 8.54
C GLU A 343 -4.77 23.95 7.03
N ASP A 344 -3.78 24.28 6.18
CA ASP A 344 -3.92 24.31 4.72
C ASP A 344 -2.81 23.50 4.01
N PRO A 345 -2.91 22.16 3.97
CA PRO A 345 -1.94 21.32 3.27
C PRO A 345 -2.09 21.40 1.76
N GLN A 346 -0.97 21.66 1.10
CA GLN A 346 -0.80 21.72 -0.35
C GLN A 346 0.00 20.50 -0.81
N PHE A 347 -0.63 19.67 -1.64
CA PHE A 347 -0.01 18.47 -2.20
C PHE A 347 0.40 18.67 -3.65
N GLU A 348 1.49 18.00 -4.06
CA GLU A 348 1.86 17.87 -5.46
C GLU A 348 0.89 16.89 -6.14
N GLY A 349 -0.20 17.43 -6.72
CA GLY A 349 -1.21 16.64 -7.43
C GLY A 349 -2.38 16.15 -6.56
N GLN A 350 -3.39 15.58 -7.22
CA GLN A 350 -4.68 15.23 -6.60
C GLN A 350 -4.60 14.04 -5.64
N THR A 351 -3.67 13.12 -5.87
CA THR A 351 -3.53 11.86 -5.13
C THR A 351 -2.96 12.04 -3.72
N LYS A 352 -2.68 13.28 -3.29
CA LYS A 352 -2.15 13.65 -1.96
C LYS A 352 -0.89 12.87 -1.55
N GLN A 353 -0.08 12.45 -2.52
CA GLN A 353 1.07 11.55 -2.26
C GLN A 353 2.27 12.28 -1.66
N LYS A 354 2.44 13.57 -1.98
CA LYS A 354 3.61 14.37 -1.63
C LYS A 354 3.26 15.77 -1.15
N LEU A 355 3.78 16.17 0.01
CA LEU A 355 3.55 17.49 0.60
C LEU A 355 4.47 18.58 0.01
N GLY A 356 3.90 19.74 -0.32
CA GLY A 356 4.60 20.91 -0.88
C GLY A 356 4.78 22.12 0.05
N ASN A 357 4.15 22.15 1.24
CA ASN A 357 4.24 23.30 2.17
C ASN A 357 5.68 23.50 2.67
N SER A 358 6.27 24.67 2.40
CA SER A 358 7.64 24.96 2.84
C SER A 358 7.76 25.20 4.35
N GLU A 359 6.72 25.72 5.01
CA GLU A 359 6.70 25.88 6.48
C GLU A 359 6.81 24.54 7.22
N ALA A 360 6.25 23.46 6.67
CA ALA A 360 6.31 22.14 7.28
C ALA A 360 7.76 21.65 7.43
N ARG A 361 8.62 21.91 6.43
CA ARG A 361 10.05 21.57 6.49
C ARG A 361 10.75 22.30 7.65
N ILE A 362 10.51 23.60 7.78
CA ILE A 362 11.15 24.47 8.78
C ILE A 362 10.69 24.07 10.19
N ALA A 363 9.39 23.84 10.36
CA ALA A 363 8.81 23.40 11.61
C ALA A 363 9.40 22.06 12.07
N VAL A 364 9.41 21.05 11.18
CA VAL A 364 9.97 19.73 11.48
C VAL A 364 11.47 19.81 11.78
N GLU A 365 12.26 20.48 10.93
CA GLU A 365 13.71 20.58 11.12
C GLU A 365 14.07 21.22 12.48
N SER A 366 13.33 22.25 12.88
CA SER A 366 13.54 22.94 14.16
C SER A 366 13.14 22.09 15.35
N ILE A 367 11.87 21.65 15.41
CA ILE A 367 11.32 20.97 16.58
C ILE A 367 12.06 19.66 16.81
N PHE A 368 12.23 18.88 15.74
CA PHE A 368 12.92 17.60 15.81
C PHE A 368 14.40 17.80 16.15
N GLY A 369 15.08 18.75 15.50
CA GLY A 369 16.51 18.97 15.70
C GLY A 369 16.87 19.36 17.13
N GLU A 370 16.09 20.26 17.74
CA GLU A 370 16.27 20.70 19.12
C GLU A 370 16.02 19.56 20.12
N GLN A 371 14.89 18.87 20.01
CA GLN A 371 14.53 17.79 20.93
C GLN A 371 15.44 16.58 20.78
N LEU A 372 15.85 16.23 19.55
CA LEU A 372 16.82 15.17 19.31
C LEU A 372 18.17 15.51 19.98
N LYS A 373 18.63 16.75 19.85
CA LYS A 373 19.88 17.18 20.51
C LYS A 373 19.81 16.98 22.02
N TYR A 374 18.73 17.44 22.67
CA TYR A 374 18.53 17.24 24.10
C TYR A 374 18.47 15.76 24.48
N PHE A 375 17.77 14.94 23.67
CA PHE A 375 17.69 13.51 23.91
C PHE A 375 19.07 12.84 23.89
N LEU A 376 19.91 13.15 22.90
CA LEU A 376 21.26 12.55 22.78
C LEU A 376 22.20 13.00 23.89
N GLU A 377 22.08 14.24 24.37
CA GLU A 377 22.84 14.75 25.52
C GLU A 377 22.41 14.07 26.84
N GLN A 378 21.11 13.80 27.01
CA GLN A 378 20.57 13.13 28.19
C GLN A 378 20.78 11.61 28.19
N ASN A 379 20.89 10.99 27.01
CA ASN A 379 20.96 9.54 26.83
C ASN A 379 22.23 9.13 26.05
N PRO A 380 23.44 9.34 26.61
CA PRO A 380 24.69 9.09 25.90
C PRO A 380 24.92 7.61 25.55
N SER A 381 24.37 6.68 26.34
CA SER A 381 24.43 5.24 26.04
C SER A 381 23.70 4.89 24.75
N VAL A 382 22.47 5.40 24.59
CA VAL A 382 21.65 5.22 23.38
C VAL A 382 22.30 5.90 22.18
N ALA A 383 22.75 7.15 22.36
CA ALA A 383 23.42 7.90 21.30
C ALA A 383 24.67 7.17 20.78
N LYS A 384 25.48 6.60 21.68
CA LYS A 384 26.65 5.81 21.32
C LYS A 384 26.28 4.56 20.51
N ILE A 385 25.26 3.80 20.92
CA ILE A 385 24.78 2.62 20.19
C ILE A 385 24.38 2.98 18.76
N ILE A 386 23.63 4.07 18.60
CA ILE A 386 23.19 4.56 17.28
C ILE A 386 24.41 4.93 16.43
N CYS A 387 25.32 5.76 16.94
CA CYS A 387 26.51 6.17 16.21
C CYS A 387 27.40 4.98 15.81
N GLU A 388 27.60 4.00 16.69
CA GLU A 388 28.39 2.80 16.39
C GLU A 388 27.77 1.97 15.26
N LYS A 389 26.43 1.81 15.27
CA LYS A 389 25.72 1.18 14.16
C LYS A 389 25.91 1.95 12.85
N SER A 390 25.73 3.27 12.86
CA SER A 390 25.89 4.10 11.66
C SER A 390 27.31 4.07 11.12
N ILE A 391 28.34 4.06 11.98
CA ILE A 391 29.75 3.91 11.56
C ILE A 391 29.98 2.52 10.94
N SER A 392 29.39 1.47 11.51
CA SER A 392 29.44 0.13 10.92
C SER A 392 28.78 0.09 9.54
N ALA A 393 27.62 0.73 9.38
CA ALA A 393 26.91 0.86 8.10
C ALA A 393 27.77 1.61 7.06
N GLN A 394 28.34 2.75 7.44
CA GLN A 394 29.24 3.54 6.58
C GLN A 394 30.44 2.70 6.09
N ARG A 395 31.10 1.97 7.00
CA ARG A 395 32.24 1.11 6.66
C ARG A 395 31.84 -0.01 5.69
N ALA A 396 30.68 -0.62 5.89
CA ALA A 396 30.15 -1.65 5.01
C ALA A 396 29.84 -1.09 3.61
N ARG A 397 29.20 0.08 3.55
CA ARG A 397 28.90 0.79 2.30
C ARG A 397 30.17 1.16 1.53
N ASP A 398 31.18 1.70 2.21
CA ASP A 398 32.47 2.04 1.61
C ASP A 398 33.22 0.81 1.07
N ALA A 399 33.18 -0.31 1.81
CA ALA A 399 33.75 -1.58 1.35
C ALA A 399 33.02 -2.09 0.10
N ALA A 400 31.68 -2.04 0.09
CA ALA A 400 30.87 -2.42 -1.05
C ALA A 400 31.14 -1.54 -2.27
N ARG A 401 31.26 -0.21 -2.10
CA ARG A 401 31.60 0.74 -3.16
C ARG A 401 32.98 0.43 -3.76
N LYS A 402 34.01 0.25 -2.93
CA LYS A 402 35.36 -0.11 -3.39
C LYS A 402 35.37 -1.43 -4.15
N ALA A 403 34.64 -2.44 -3.66
CA ALA A 403 34.50 -3.72 -4.35
C ALA A 403 33.80 -3.57 -5.71
N ARG A 404 32.75 -2.75 -5.81
CA ARG A 404 32.07 -2.44 -7.07
C ARG A 404 32.98 -1.69 -8.05
N GLU A 405 33.73 -0.69 -7.60
CA GLU A 405 34.65 0.07 -8.46
C GLU A 405 35.79 -0.80 -9.00
N LEU A 406 36.37 -1.65 -8.15
CA LEU A 406 37.36 -2.65 -8.57
C LEU A 406 36.77 -3.62 -9.61
N ALA A 407 35.52 -4.05 -9.43
CA ALA A 407 34.83 -4.90 -10.39
C ALA A 407 34.52 -4.18 -11.71
N ARG A 408 34.02 -2.92 -11.67
CA ARG A 408 33.76 -2.07 -12.85
C ARG A 408 35.03 -1.81 -13.65
N ARG A 409 36.16 -1.54 -12.99
CA ARG A 409 37.46 -1.34 -13.67
C ARG A 409 37.92 -2.61 -14.41
N LYS A 410 37.64 -3.80 -13.85
CA LYS A 410 37.87 -5.07 -14.56
C LYS A 410 36.93 -5.25 -15.76
N THR A 411 35.65 -4.87 -15.65
CA THR A 411 34.66 -5.00 -16.74
C THR A 411 34.78 -3.93 -17.82
N ALA A 412 35.34 -2.74 -17.53
CA ALA A 412 35.59 -1.69 -18.51
C ALA A 412 36.67 -2.10 -19.54
N LEU A 413 37.59 -2.99 -19.15
CA LEU A 413 38.55 -3.63 -20.06
C LEU A 413 37.91 -4.77 -20.89
N ASP A 414 36.76 -5.30 -20.44
CA ASP A 414 36.08 -6.49 -21.01
C ASP A 414 34.76 -6.16 -21.73
N GLY A 415 34.46 -4.87 -21.95
CA GLY A 415 33.32 -4.42 -22.74
C GLY A 415 31.96 -4.82 -22.15
N GLY A 416 31.54 -4.22 -21.04
CA GLY A 416 30.12 -4.12 -20.62
C GLY A 416 29.29 -5.40 -20.78
N SER A 417 29.85 -6.56 -20.45
CA SER A 417 29.23 -7.84 -20.79
C SER A 417 27.96 -8.05 -20.00
N LEU A 418 26.88 -8.35 -20.73
CA LEU A 418 25.65 -8.87 -20.16
C LEU A 418 25.95 -10.14 -19.34
N PRO A 419 25.15 -10.47 -18.32
CA PRO A 419 25.36 -11.69 -17.54
C PRO A 419 25.49 -12.89 -18.49
N GLY A 420 26.53 -13.71 -18.36
CA GLY A 420 26.79 -14.81 -19.31
C GLY A 420 25.67 -15.86 -19.41
N LYS A 421 24.76 -15.88 -18.43
CA LYS A 421 23.55 -16.72 -18.41
C LYS A 421 22.31 -16.07 -19.04
N LEU A 422 22.32 -14.76 -19.26
CA LEU A 422 21.20 -14.04 -19.88
C LEU A 422 21.17 -14.38 -21.38
N ALA A 423 20.05 -14.94 -21.82
CA ALA A 423 19.73 -14.97 -23.24
C ALA A 423 18.99 -13.67 -23.58
N ASP A 424 19.67 -12.70 -24.19
CA ASP A 424 19.04 -11.40 -24.51
C ASP A 424 18.10 -11.49 -25.73
N CYS A 425 17.31 -10.44 -25.95
CA CYS A 425 16.50 -10.21 -27.15
C CYS A 425 17.21 -9.28 -28.15
N SER A 426 16.78 -9.31 -29.42
CA SER A 426 17.41 -8.48 -30.46
C SER A 426 16.88 -7.05 -30.54
N ASP A 427 15.60 -6.83 -30.21
CA ASP A 427 15.04 -5.48 -30.13
C ASP A 427 15.74 -4.68 -29.01
N LYS A 428 15.85 -3.37 -29.22
CA LYS A 428 16.46 -2.41 -28.31
C LYS A 428 15.47 -1.39 -27.76
N ASN A 429 14.23 -1.37 -28.26
CA ASN A 429 13.17 -0.57 -27.67
C ASN A 429 12.64 -1.26 -26.39
N PRO A 430 12.85 -0.69 -25.19
CA PRO A 430 12.41 -1.30 -23.94
C PRO A 430 10.91 -1.58 -23.86
N GLU A 431 10.08 -0.80 -24.55
CA GLU A 431 8.61 -0.97 -24.59
C GLU A 431 8.18 -2.30 -25.20
N ASN A 432 8.92 -2.76 -26.21
CA ASN A 432 8.65 -4.02 -26.89
C ASN A 432 9.31 -5.21 -26.17
N CYS A 433 10.25 -4.93 -25.27
CA CYS A 433 11.13 -5.94 -24.70
C CYS A 433 10.60 -6.45 -23.35
N GLU A 434 10.66 -7.77 -23.19
CA GLU A 434 10.22 -8.47 -22.00
C GLU A 434 11.33 -9.39 -21.51
N ILE A 435 11.45 -9.58 -20.20
CA ILE A 435 12.41 -10.52 -19.60
C ILE A 435 11.68 -11.52 -18.71
N PHE A 436 11.92 -12.81 -18.96
CA PHE A 436 11.42 -13.90 -18.14
C PHE A 436 12.51 -14.35 -17.15
N ILE A 437 12.19 -14.29 -15.87
CA ILE A 437 13.01 -14.85 -14.79
C ILE A 437 12.50 -16.25 -14.52
N VAL A 438 13.34 -17.26 -14.77
CA VAL A 438 12.94 -18.68 -14.74
C VAL A 438 13.72 -19.48 -13.72
N GLU A 439 13.06 -20.46 -13.12
CA GLU A 439 13.67 -21.36 -12.15
C GLU A 439 14.52 -22.44 -12.84
N GLY A 440 15.84 -22.37 -12.62
CA GLY A 440 16.79 -23.37 -13.10
C GLY A 440 17.15 -23.30 -14.58
N ASP A 441 18.22 -24.02 -14.93
CA ASP A 441 18.69 -24.11 -16.31
C ASP A 441 17.77 -25.00 -17.18
N SER A 442 16.95 -25.87 -16.57
CA SER A 442 15.99 -26.75 -17.27
C SER A 442 14.84 -25.96 -17.88
N ALA A 443 14.06 -25.25 -17.04
CA ALA A 443 13.01 -24.36 -17.53
C ALA A 443 13.60 -23.24 -18.40
N GLY A 444 14.81 -22.76 -18.09
CA GLY A 444 15.55 -21.83 -18.94
C GLY A 444 15.86 -22.36 -20.34
N GLY A 445 16.15 -23.65 -20.50
CA GLY A 445 16.35 -24.28 -21.79
C GLY A 445 15.08 -24.32 -22.65
N SER A 446 13.97 -24.77 -22.05
CA SER A 446 12.65 -24.78 -22.72
C SER A 446 12.21 -23.37 -23.10
N ALA A 447 12.27 -22.42 -22.16
CA ALA A 447 11.91 -21.03 -22.40
C ALA A 447 12.79 -20.36 -23.46
N LYS A 448 14.10 -20.64 -23.47
CA LYS A 448 15.02 -20.11 -24.50
C LYS A 448 14.69 -20.61 -25.90
N THR A 449 14.13 -21.83 -26.00
CA THR A 449 13.73 -22.45 -27.26
C THR A 449 12.37 -21.95 -27.73
N ALA A 450 11.42 -21.80 -26.79
CA ALA A 450 10.05 -21.34 -27.04
C ALA A 450 9.94 -19.86 -27.43
N ARG A 451 10.78 -19.01 -26.84
CA ARG A 451 10.63 -17.54 -26.90
C ARG A 451 10.66 -16.95 -28.31
N SER A 452 10.04 -15.78 -28.43
CA SER A 452 10.35 -14.84 -29.50
C SER A 452 11.72 -14.20 -29.24
N ARG A 453 12.74 -14.58 -30.00
CA ARG A 453 14.10 -14.01 -29.87
C ARG A 453 14.14 -12.50 -30.14
N ASN A 454 13.13 -11.96 -30.81
CA ASN A 454 13.08 -10.54 -31.11
C ASN A 454 12.81 -9.70 -29.87
N THR A 455 11.83 -10.10 -29.06
CA THR A 455 11.27 -9.28 -27.97
C THR A 455 11.46 -9.88 -26.58
N GLN A 456 11.80 -11.16 -26.45
CA GLN A 456 11.80 -11.85 -25.14
C GLN A 456 13.21 -12.30 -24.74
N ALA A 457 13.69 -11.80 -23.60
CA ALA A 457 14.90 -12.21 -22.92
C ALA A 457 14.62 -13.27 -21.84
N ILE A 458 15.55 -14.19 -21.61
CA ILE A 458 15.44 -15.24 -20.58
C ILE A 458 16.61 -15.14 -19.61
N LEU A 459 16.31 -15.02 -18.32
CA LEU A 459 17.27 -15.01 -17.24
C LEU A 459 17.03 -16.21 -16.30
N PRO A 460 17.77 -17.32 -16.48
CA PRO A 460 17.67 -18.45 -15.58
C PRO A 460 18.31 -18.14 -14.23
N LEU A 461 17.64 -18.57 -13.16
CA LEU A 461 18.13 -18.49 -11.79
C LEU A 461 18.57 -19.85 -11.29
N ARG A 462 19.69 -19.91 -10.57
CA ARG A 462 20.21 -21.17 -10.02
C ARG A 462 19.91 -21.26 -8.53
N GLY A 463 18.99 -22.17 -8.20
CA GLY A 463 18.56 -22.41 -6.83
C GLY A 463 17.80 -21.23 -6.23
N LYS A 464 17.60 -21.29 -4.91
CA LYS A 464 16.86 -20.25 -4.17
C LYS A 464 17.70 -18.97 -4.07
N ILE A 465 17.04 -17.84 -4.32
CA ILE A 465 17.67 -16.52 -4.20
C ILE A 465 18.00 -16.23 -2.73
N LEU A 466 19.04 -15.44 -2.50
CA LEU A 466 19.34 -14.94 -1.17
C LEU A 466 18.15 -14.13 -0.64
N ASN A 467 17.65 -14.48 0.54
CA ASN A 467 16.67 -13.65 1.24
C ASN A 467 17.30 -12.31 1.61
N VAL A 468 16.86 -11.26 0.92
CA VAL A 468 17.42 -9.91 1.05
C VAL A 468 16.96 -9.19 2.30
N GLU A 469 15.85 -9.60 2.92
CA GLU A 469 15.35 -9.02 4.19
C GLU A 469 16.36 -9.23 5.33
N LYS A 470 17.06 -10.38 5.30
CA LYS A 470 18.01 -10.81 6.33
C LYS A 470 19.46 -10.47 6.01
N ALA A 471 19.71 -9.90 4.84
CA ALA A 471 21.06 -9.75 4.31
C ALA A 471 21.47 -8.28 4.23
N ARG A 472 22.75 -8.04 4.53
CA ARG A 472 23.38 -6.73 4.34
C ARG A 472 23.57 -6.43 2.86
N LEU A 473 23.62 -5.14 2.53
CA LEU A 473 23.79 -4.65 1.17
C LEU A 473 25.04 -5.22 0.47
N ASP A 474 26.17 -5.37 1.17
CA ASP A 474 27.40 -5.94 0.62
C ASP A 474 27.25 -7.42 0.24
N ARG A 475 26.55 -8.21 1.06
CA ARG A 475 26.25 -9.62 0.78
C ARG A 475 25.26 -9.78 -0.37
N ILE A 476 24.23 -8.93 -0.41
CA ILE A 476 23.23 -8.86 -1.48
C ILE A 476 23.94 -8.57 -2.81
N LEU A 477 24.76 -7.53 -2.82
CA LEU A 477 25.53 -7.14 -3.98
C LEU A 477 26.65 -8.12 -4.32
N GLY A 478 27.07 -8.97 -3.39
CA GLY A 478 28.02 -10.04 -3.63
C GLY A 478 27.40 -11.23 -4.36
N ASN A 479 26.08 -11.43 -4.22
CA ASN A 479 25.35 -12.55 -4.79
C ASN A 479 25.30 -12.49 -6.33
N ALA A 480 25.67 -13.59 -6.98
CA ALA A 480 25.77 -13.67 -8.44
C ALA A 480 24.42 -13.52 -9.15
N GLU A 481 23.35 -14.07 -8.56
CA GLU A 481 21.99 -14.03 -9.12
C GLU A 481 21.43 -12.61 -9.08
N ILE A 482 21.58 -11.93 -7.94
CA ILE A 482 21.17 -10.54 -7.77
C ILE A 482 21.99 -9.60 -8.67
N LYS A 483 23.32 -9.77 -8.74
CA LYS A 483 24.14 -9.01 -9.70
C LYS A 483 23.64 -9.19 -11.13
N ALA A 484 23.34 -10.43 -11.53
CA ALA A 484 22.87 -10.72 -12.87
C ALA A 484 21.53 -10.01 -13.16
N MET A 485 20.60 -9.99 -12.21
CA MET A 485 19.34 -9.24 -12.35
C MET A 485 19.58 -7.74 -12.47
N ILE A 486 20.38 -7.13 -11.60
CA ILE A 486 20.68 -5.69 -11.65
C ILE A 486 21.32 -5.31 -13.00
N THR A 487 22.29 -6.10 -13.45
CA THR A 487 22.95 -5.90 -14.76
C THR A 487 22.00 -6.17 -15.93
N ALA A 488 21.04 -7.10 -15.79
CA ALA A 488 20.02 -7.34 -16.79
C ALA A 488 19.02 -6.19 -16.89
N PHE A 489 18.52 -5.65 -15.78
CA PHE A 489 17.54 -4.56 -15.86
C PHE A 489 18.16 -3.24 -16.32
N GLY A 490 19.44 -3.00 -16.00
CA GLY A 490 20.17 -1.80 -16.42
C GLY A 490 19.86 -0.55 -15.59
N THR A 491 18.93 -0.65 -14.64
CA THR A 491 18.47 0.47 -13.81
C THR A 491 19.43 0.84 -12.69
N GLY A 492 20.34 -0.06 -12.27
CA GLY A 492 21.07 0.13 -11.00
C GLY A 492 20.21 -0.19 -9.78
N ILE A 493 20.68 0.19 -8.57
CA ILE A 493 19.95 0.03 -7.29
C ILE A 493 20.22 1.23 -6.37
N HIS A 494 19.30 1.51 -5.44
CA HIS A 494 19.39 2.60 -4.47
C HIS A 494 19.79 3.95 -5.12
N GLU A 495 20.90 4.56 -4.69
CA GLU A 495 21.38 5.87 -5.19
C GLU A 495 21.67 5.88 -6.70
N ASP A 496 22.07 4.74 -7.27
CA ASP A 496 22.34 4.59 -8.70
C ASP A 496 21.08 4.20 -9.49
N PHE A 497 19.93 4.04 -8.83
CA PHE A 497 18.69 3.59 -9.47
C PHE A 497 18.13 4.67 -10.40
N ASP A 498 17.95 4.30 -11.65
CA ASP A 498 17.40 5.15 -12.69
C ASP A 498 16.45 4.33 -13.56
N ILE A 499 15.15 4.58 -13.39
CA ILE A 499 14.10 3.88 -14.11
C ILE A 499 14.16 4.12 -15.62
N THR A 500 14.71 5.26 -16.06
CA THR A 500 14.79 5.60 -17.50
C THR A 500 15.76 4.70 -18.26
N LYS A 501 16.64 3.99 -17.55
CA LYS A 501 17.60 3.02 -18.11
C LYS A 501 17.06 1.59 -18.14
N LEU A 502 15.81 1.38 -17.75
CA LEU A 502 15.18 0.07 -17.76
C LEU A 502 15.17 -0.50 -19.18
N ARG A 503 15.71 -1.71 -19.35
CA ARG A 503 15.81 -2.35 -20.67
C ARG A 503 14.58 -3.16 -21.09
N TYR A 504 13.72 -3.53 -20.14
CA TYR A 504 12.55 -4.37 -20.38
C TYR A 504 11.35 -3.79 -19.63
N HIS A 505 10.33 -3.33 -20.36
CA HIS A 505 9.10 -2.81 -19.74
C HIS A 505 8.18 -3.92 -19.21
N LYS A 506 8.51 -5.19 -19.40
CA LYS A 506 7.87 -6.29 -18.67
C LYS A 506 8.92 -7.23 -18.08
N ILE A 507 8.91 -7.33 -16.76
CA ILE A 507 9.70 -8.28 -15.99
C ILE A 507 8.73 -9.34 -15.49
N ILE A 508 8.83 -10.54 -16.04
CA ILE A 508 7.89 -11.63 -15.81
C ILE A 508 8.58 -12.70 -14.96
N ILE A 509 8.07 -12.91 -13.75
CA ILE A 509 8.47 -14.00 -12.87
C ILE A 509 7.72 -15.26 -13.35
N MET A 510 8.47 -16.26 -13.81
CA MET A 510 7.94 -17.51 -14.34
C MET A 510 8.58 -18.68 -13.58
N THR A 511 7.95 -19.02 -12.45
CA THR A 511 8.34 -20.10 -11.54
C THR A 511 7.38 -21.28 -11.62
N ASP A 512 7.79 -22.43 -11.11
CA ASP A 512 6.94 -23.63 -11.09
C ASP A 512 5.74 -23.44 -10.14
N ALA A 513 4.65 -24.17 -10.42
CA ALA A 513 3.41 -24.12 -9.64
C ALA A 513 3.47 -25.08 -8.44
N ASP A 514 4.58 -25.02 -7.70
CA ASP A 514 4.85 -25.83 -6.52
C ASP A 514 5.34 -24.97 -5.34
N VAL A 515 5.66 -25.63 -4.21
CA VAL A 515 6.11 -24.95 -2.98
C VAL A 515 7.45 -24.23 -3.15
N ASP A 516 8.33 -24.71 -4.02
CA ASP A 516 9.65 -24.14 -4.26
C ASP A 516 9.56 -22.92 -5.19
N GLY A 517 8.75 -22.99 -6.24
CA GLY A 517 8.43 -21.88 -7.12
C GLY A 517 7.73 -20.74 -6.38
N ALA A 518 6.76 -21.04 -5.51
CA ALA A 518 6.11 -20.05 -4.65
C ALA A 518 7.10 -19.35 -3.71
N HIS A 519 8.07 -20.09 -3.17
CA HIS A 519 9.13 -19.53 -2.34
C HIS A 519 10.07 -18.62 -3.15
N ILE A 520 10.49 -19.02 -4.35
CA ILE A 520 11.32 -18.18 -5.24
C ILE A 520 10.57 -16.91 -5.64
N ALA A 521 9.29 -17.01 -5.99
CA ALA A 521 8.46 -15.86 -6.29
C ALA A 521 8.41 -14.89 -5.10
N THR A 522 8.25 -15.40 -3.87
CA THR A 522 8.24 -14.57 -2.66
C THR A 522 9.59 -13.87 -2.44
N LEU A 523 10.71 -14.56 -2.65
CA LEU A 523 12.06 -13.97 -2.59
C LEU A 523 12.27 -12.87 -3.64
N LEU A 524 11.79 -13.08 -4.87
CA LEU A 524 11.85 -12.09 -5.95
C LEU A 524 11.00 -10.86 -5.65
N LEU A 525 9.75 -11.06 -5.21
CA LEU A 525 8.85 -9.97 -4.81
C LEU A 525 9.44 -9.16 -3.66
N THR A 526 10.05 -9.83 -2.68
CA THR A 526 10.78 -9.16 -1.59
C THR A 526 11.94 -8.32 -2.14
N PHE A 527 12.71 -8.85 -3.08
CA PHE A 527 13.80 -8.11 -3.72
C PHE A 527 13.31 -6.87 -4.48
N PHE A 528 12.28 -7.00 -5.31
CA PHE A 528 11.71 -5.86 -6.03
C PHE A 528 11.14 -4.82 -5.08
N TYR A 529 10.36 -5.23 -4.08
CA TYR A 529 9.76 -4.32 -3.10
C TYR A 529 10.82 -3.54 -2.31
N ARG A 530 11.90 -4.20 -1.88
CA ARG A 530 12.95 -3.58 -1.05
C ARG A 530 13.95 -2.73 -1.82
N PHE A 531 14.36 -3.16 -3.02
CA PHE A 531 15.50 -2.56 -3.73
C PHE A 531 15.12 -1.84 -5.02
N MET A 532 13.95 -2.14 -5.60
CA MET A 532 13.47 -1.56 -6.86
C MET A 532 11.95 -1.31 -6.84
N PRO A 533 11.40 -0.65 -5.79
CA PRO A 533 9.94 -0.49 -5.64
C PRO A 533 9.30 0.21 -6.83
N GLU A 534 10.05 1.10 -7.49
CA GLU A 534 9.60 1.85 -8.67
C GLU A 534 9.24 0.94 -9.86
N LEU A 535 9.86 -0.23 -9.99
CA LEU A 535 9.48 -1.21 -11.02
C LEU A 535 8.06 -1.73 -10.78
N ILE A 536 7.65 -1.88 -9.52
CA ILE A 536 6.31 -2.33 -9.18
C ILE A 536 5.32 -1.16 -9.30
N ARG A 537 5.68 0.03 -8.82
CA ARG A 537 4.82 1.24 -8.90
C ARG A 537 4.45 1.61 -10.33
N GLN A 538 5.42 1.58 -11.23
CA GLN A 538 5.17 1.84 -12.66
C GLN A 538 4.56 0.63 -13.38
N GLY A 539 4.40 -0.50 -12.68
CA GLY A 539 3.69 -1.66 -13.18
C GLY A 539 4.46 -2.45 -14.23
N TYR A 540 5.78 -2.58 -14.06
CA TYR A 540 6.63 -3.38 -14.94
C TYR A 540 6.82 -4.82 -14.46
N VAL A 541 6.41 -5.16 -13.23
CA VAL A 541 6.57 -6.51 -12.65
C VAL A 541 5.29 -7.34 -12.80
N TYR A 542 5.44 -8.56 -13.31
CA TYR A 542 4.36 -9.50 -13.59
C TYR A 542 4.72 -10.91 -13.10
N MET A 543 3.70 -11.69 -12.80
CA MET A 543 3.77 -13.12 -12.52
C MET A 543 3.12 -13.88 -13.68
N ALA A 544 3.83 -14.85 -14.24
CA ALA A 544 3.25 -15.75 -15.24
C ALA A 544 2.28 -16.73 -14.59
N MET A 545 1.20 -17.08 -15.30
CA MET A 545 0.26 -18.12 -14.89
C MET A 545 0.30 -19.28 -15.88
N PRO A 546 1.16 -20.29 -15.66
CA PRO A 546 1.08 -21.53 -16.44
C PRO A 546 -0.22 -22.30 -16.11
N PRO A 547 -0.71 -23.14 -17.04
CA PRO A 547 -1.88 -23.97 -16.79
C PRO A 547 -1.58 -25.07 -15.76
N LEU A 548 -2.58 -25.41 -14.95
CA LEU A 548 -2.49 -26.51 -13.97
C LEU A 548 -2.74 -27.87 -14.64
N TYR A 549 -3.63 -27.89 -15.64
CA TYR A 549 -4.06 -29.11 -16.30
C TYR A 549 -4.02 -29.00 -17.83
N GLN A 550 -3.66 -30.11 -18.47
CA GLN A 550 -3.88 -30.38 -19.88
C GLN A 550 -4.91 -31.48 -20.02
N ILE A 551 -5.98 -31.22 -20.77
CA ILE A 551 -7.02 -32.19 -21.10
C ILE A 551 -6.90 -32.56 -22.57
N THR A 552 -6.75 -33.84 -22.88
CA THR A 552 -6.74 -34.35 -24.26
C THR A 552 -7.93 -35.27 -24.51
N LYS A 553 -8.72 -34.95 -25.54
CA LYS A 553 -9.84 -35.76 -26.02
C LYS A 553 -9.90 -35.71 -27.55
N ASN A 554 -9.98 -36.87 -28.20
CA ASN A 554 -10.12 -36.97 -29.67
C ASN A 554 -9.10 -36.12 -30.46
N LYS A 555 -7.83 -36.09 -30.01
CA LYS A 555 -6.72 -35.28 -30.56
C LYS A 555 -6.86 -33.76 -30.40
N LYS A 556 -7.90 -33.26 -29.74
CA LYS A 556 -7.99 -31.87 -29.30
C LYS A 556 -7.39 -31.75 -27.89
N VAL A 557 -6.77 -30.61 -27.64
CA VAL A 557 -6.11 -30.27 -26.36
C VAL A 557 -6.76 -29.02 -25.80
N TRP A 558 -7.05 -29.04 -24.51
CA TRP A 558 -7.54 -27.92 -23.72
C TRP A 558 -6.61 -27.73 -22.52
N TYR A 559 -6.52 -26.49 -22.03
CA TYR A 559 -5.77 -26.14 -20.84
C TYR A 559 -6.70 -25.54 -19.80
N ALA A 560 -6.50 -25.88 -18.53
CA ALA A 560 -7.24 -25.31 -17.41
C ALA A 560 -6.28 -24.70 -16.38
N TYR A 561 -6.64 -23.54 -15.84
CA TYR A 561 -5.84 -22.78 -14.88
C TYR A 561 -6.39 -22.87 -13.45
N SER A 562 -7.57 -23.47 -13.27
CA SER A 562 -8.18 -23.78 -11.97
C SER A 562 -8.94 -25.11 -12.02
N ASP A 563 -9.26 -25.65 -10.84
CA ASP A 563 -10.12 -26.85 -10.73
C ASP A 563 -11.54 -26.59 -11.26
N GLU A 564 -12.06 -25.38 -11.05
CA GLU A 564 -13.37 -24.96 -11.58
C GLU A 564 -13.37 -24.92 -13.12
N GLU A 565 -12.29 -24.41 -13.73
CA GLU A 565 -12.14 -24.43 -15.18
C GLU A 565 -12.01 -25.85 -15.72
N LEU A 566 -11.25 -26.70 -15.01
CA LEU A 566 -11.16 -28.12 -15.35
C LEU A 566 -12.55 -28.76 -15.36
N ASP A 567 -13.34 -28.55 -14.32
CA ASP A 567 -14.70 -29.09 -14.22
C ASP A 567 -15.63 -28.54 -15.31
N LYS A 568 -15.56 -27.24 -15.62
CA LYS A 568 -16.31 -26.63 -16.73
C LYS A 568 -15.95 -27.28 -18.07
N ILE A 569 -14.65 -27.39 -18.38
CA ILE A 569 -14.18 -28.01 -19.62
C ILE A 569 -14.63 -29.47 -19.69
N LEU A 570 -14.51 -30.23 -18.61
CA LEU A 570 -14.96 -31.62 -18.53
C LEU A 570 -16.47 -31.78 -18.73
N ASN A 571 -17.27 -30.83 -18.26
CA ASN A 571 -18.71 -30.82 -18.47
C ASN A 571 -19.08 -30.51 -19.94
N GLU A 572 -18.34 -29.62 -20.60
CA GLU A 572 -18.54 -29.29 -22.02
C GLU A 572 -18.13 -30.44 -22.95
N ILE A 573 -16.96 -31.04 -22.73
CA ILE A 573 -16.45 -32.11 -23.60
C ILE A 573 -17.03 -33.48 -23.24
N GLY A 574 -17.67 -33.62 -22.08
CA GLY A 574 -18.28 -34.85 -21.55
C GLY A 574 -17.32 -35.73 -20.72
N ARG A 575 -17.79 -36.22 -19.57
CA ARG A 575 -17.04 -37.08 -18.61
C ARG A 575 -17.12 -38.58 -18.94
N ASP A 576 -16.91 -38.96 -20.19
CA ASP A 576 -17.08 -40.33 -20.69
C ASP A 576 -15.88 -41.27 -20.46
N GLY A 577 -14.97 -40.91 -19.54
CA GLY A 577 -13.79 -41.73 -19.19
C GLY A 577 -12.71 -41.79 -20.28
N GLN A 578 -12.90 -41.14 -21.43
CA GLN A 578 -11.92 -41.07 -22.53
C GLN A 578 -11.01 -39.84 -22.46
N ASN A 579 -11.19 -38.99 -21.45
CA ASN A 579 -10.42 -37.77 -21.27
C ASN A 579 -9.07 -38.11 -20.62
N LYS A 580 -7.96 -37.85 -21.31
CA LYS A 580 -6.62 -37.95 -20.70
C LYS A 580 -6.30 -36.61 -20.05
N ILE A 581 -6.27 -36.57 -18.72
CA ILE A 581 -5.92 -35.39 -17.93
C ILE A 581 -4.49 -35.54 -17.45
N GLN A 582 -3.65 -34.55 -17.74
CA GLN A 582 -2.29 -34.41 -17.23
C GLN A 582 -2.24 -33.17 -16.34
N ARG A 583 -1.79 -33.34 -15.09
CA ARG A 583 -1.50 -32.21 -14.19
C ARG A 583 -0.03 -31.83 -14.36
N TYR A 584 0.24 -30.56 -14.62
CA TYR A 584 1.61 -30.06 -14.66
C TYR A 584 2.10 -29.80 -13.23
N LYS A 585 3.30 -30.28 -12.91
CA LYS A 585 3.95 -29.98 -11.63
C LYS A 585 5.05 -28.92 -11.74
N GLY A 586 5.70 -28.84 -12.90
CA GLY A 586 6.72 -27.84 -13.17
C GLY A 586 6.79 -27.47 -14.64
N LEU A 587 7.33 -26.29 -14.94
CA LEU A 587 7.44 -25.74 -16.29
C LEU A 587 8.33 -26.61 -17.20
N GLY A 588 9.26 -27.38 -16.61
CA GLY A 588 10.12 -28.32 -17.32
C GLY A 588 9.40 -29.54 -17.92
N GLU A 589 8.15 -29.81 -17.50
CA GLU A 589 7.32 -30.89 -18.07
C GLU A 589 6.64 -30.50 -19.39
N MET A 590 6.62 -29.19 -19.69
CA MET A 590 6.07 -28.65 -20.93
C MET A 590 7.14 -28.64 -22.01
N ASP A 591 6.77 -29.07 -23.22
CA ASP A 591 7.61 -28.83 -24.38
C ASP A 591 7.60 -27.32 -24.76
N ALA A 592 8.50 -26.94 -25.67
CA ALA A 592 8.66 -25.53 -26.05
C ALA A 592 7.42 -24.94 -26.75
N GLU A 593 6.64 -25.75 -27.47
CA GLU A 593 5.45 -25.30 -28.19
C GLU A 593 4.29 -25.08 -27.20
N GLN A 594 4.11 -25.99 -26.25
CA GLN A 594 3.17 -25.85 -25.14
C GLN A 594 3.48 -24.61 -24.31
N LEU A 595 4.74 -24.43 -23.90
CA LEU A 595 5.14 -23.29 -23.07
C LEU A 595 4.91 -21.96 -23.80
N TRP A 596 5.14 -21.91 -25.12
CA TRP A 596 4.81 -20.76 -25.94
C TRP A 596 3.30 -20.49 -25.92
N ASP A 597 2.50 -21.47 -26.34
CA ASP A 597 1.07 -21.31 -26.56
C ASP A 597 0.27 -20.97 -25.30
N THR A 598 0.75 -21.36 -24.12
CA THR A 598 0.01 -21.15 -22.86
C THR A 598 0.53 -19.96 -22.07
N THR A 599 1.84 -19.77 -22.01
CA THR A 599 2.45 -18.91 -20.97
C THR A 599 3.30 -17.78 -21.53
N MET A 600 3.89 -17.93 -22.72
CA MET A 600 4.81 -16.92 -23.27
C MET A 600 4.22 -16.09 -24.40
N ASP A 601 3.26 -16.61 -25.16
CA ASP A 601 2.60 -15.94 -26.29
C ASP A 601 1.80 -14.71 -25.80
N PRO A 602 2.17 -13.48 -26.20
CA PRO A 602 1.44 -12.27 -25.81
C PRO A 602 -0.04 -12.26 -26.16
N GLU A 603 -0.48 -13.02 -27.18
CA GLU A 603 -1.89 -13.06 -27.60
C GLU A 603 -2.75 -13.98 -26.74
N LYS A 604 -2.16 -14.98 -26.07
CA LYS A 604 -2.90 -16.04 -25.35
C LYS A 604 -2.65 -16.06 -23.85
N ARG A 605 -1.47 -15.63 -23.41
CA ARG A 605 -1.03 -15.78 -22.02
C ARG A 605 -1.84 -14.93 -21.05
N ILE A 606 -1.87 -15.37 -19.80
CA ILE A 606 -2.41 -14.63 -18.67
C ILE A 606 -1.25 -14.22 -17.75
N LEU A 607 -1.15 -12.93 -17.46
CA LEU A 607 -0.15 -12.39 -16.53
C LEU A 607 -0.85 -11.70 -15.37
N LYS A 608 -0.42 -12.00 -14.15
CA LYS A 608 -0.81 -11.25 -12.95
C LYS A 608 0.12 -10.06 -12.79
N LYS A 609 -0.41 -8.84 -12.92
CA LYS A 609 0.36 -7.62 -12.70
C LYS A 609 0.54 -7.39 -11.19
N VAL A 610 1.77 -7.21 -10.75
CA VAL A 610 2.08 -6.91 -9.35
C VAL A 610 1.94 -5.40 -9.14
N LEU A 611 1.21 -5.01 -8.09
CA LEU A 611 0.99 -3.62 -7.71
C LEU A 611 1.28 -3.46 -6.21
N ILE A 612 1.80 -2.29 -5.83
CA ILE A 612 1.90 -1.89 -4.42
C ILE A 612 0.66 -1.06 -4.09
N ASP A 613 -0.09 -1.48 -3.07
CA ASP A 613 -1.11 -0.62 -2.51
C ASP A 613 -0.46 0.32 -1.49
N GLU A 614 -0.13 1.53 -1.94
CA GLU A 614 0.60 2.54 -1.15
C GLU A 614 -0.15 2.95 0.12
N ASP A 615 -1.48 2.85 0.12
CA ASP A 615 -2.32 3.12 1.29
C ASP A 615 -2.10 2.08 2.42
N ASN A 616 -1.54 0.92 2.08
CA ASN A 616 -1.25 -0.20 2.98
C ASN A 616 0.27 -0.46 3.13
N ALA A 617 1.13 0.49 2.78
CA ALA A 617 2.58 0.31 2.75
C ALA A 617 3.20 -0.18 4.07
N THR A 618 2.69 0.31 5.20
CA THR A 618 3.00 -0.09 6.59
C THR A 618 2.71 -1.57 6.86
N GLU A 619 1.55 -2.06 6.45
CA GLU A 619 1.14 -3.46 6.64
C GLU A 619 1.84 -4.38 5.65
N ILE A 620 2.09 -3.93 4.42
CA ILE A 620 2.90 -4.67 3.44
C ILE A 620 4.32 -4.86 4.01
N ASP A 621 4.94 -3.82 4.56
CA ASP A 621 6.24 -3.92 5.22
C ASP A 621 6.23 -4.92 6.37
N LEU A 622 5.25 -4.80 7.27
CA LEU A 622 5.11 -5.70 8.40
C LEU A 622 4.95 -7.16 7.93
N THR A 623 4.22 -7.39 6.84
CA THR A 623 4.05 -8.71 6.23
C THR A 623 5.38 -9.24 5.71
N PHE A 624 6.14 -8.44 4.95
CA PHE A 624 7.47 -8.84 4.48
C PHE A 624 8.44 -9.10 5.64
N THR A 625 8.47 -8.24 6.66
CA THR A 625 9.30 -8.48 7.85
C THR A 625 8.87 -9.73 8.59
N THR A 626 7.57 -9.97 8.78
CA THR A 626 7.07 -11.15 9.52
C THR A 626 7.42 -12.45 8.78
N LEU A 627 7.18 -12.48 7.47
CA LEU A 627 7.41 -13.68 6.65
C LEU A 627 8.90 -13.88 6.35
N MET A 628 9.62 -12.82 6.01
CA MET A 628 10.99 -12.89 5.49
C MET A 628 12.07 -12.51 6.50
N GLY A 629 11.70 -11.92 7.65
CA GLY A 629 12.63 -11.45 8.68
C GLY A 629 13.18 -12.54 9.61
N ASP A 630 14.00 -12.12 10.57
CA ASP A 630 14.79 -13.03 11.42
C ASP A 630 14.03 -13.69 12.56
N GLU A 631 12.97 -13.07 13.05
CA GLU A 631 12.18 -13.59 14.16
C GLU A 631 11.26 -14.75 13.73
N VAL A 632 11.29 -15.83 14.51
CA VAL A 632 10.54 -17.07 14.22
C VAL A 632 9.11 -17.01 14.77
N GLU A 633 8.93 -16.51 15.99
CA GLU A 633 7.63 -16.52 16.66
C GLU A 633 6.54 -15.73 15.91
N PRO A 634 6.77 -14.48 15.46
CA PRO A 634 5.75 -13.74 14.72
C PRO A 634 5.34 -14.44 13.41
N ARG A 635 6.30 -15.10 12.75
CA ARG A 635 6.03 -15.90 11.57
C ARG A 635 5.18 -17.12 11.90
N ARG A 636 5.48 -17.80 13.01
CA ARG A 636 4.70 -18.95 13.47
C ARG A 636 3.26 -18.54 13.79
N GLU A 637 3.06 -17.46 14.53
CA GLU A 637 1.75 -16.89 14.82
C GLU A 637 0.98 -16.53 13.53
N PHE A 638 1.67 -15.93 12.55
CA PHE A 638 1.08 -15.63 11.25
C PHE A 638 0.63 -16.91 10.53
N ILE A 639 1.48 -17.94 10.49
CA ILE A 639 1.13 -19.22 9.84
C ILE A 639 -0.04 -19.87 10.58
N GLU A 640 -0.04 -19.94 11.91
CA GLU A 640 -1.11 -20.53 12.71
C GLU A 640 -2.46 -19.80 12.52
N ALA A 641 -2.43 -18.47 12.44
CA ALA A 641 -3.63 -17.66 12.20
C ALA A 641 -4.20 -17.84 10.78
N ASN A 642 -3.35 -18.13 9.80
CA ASN A 642 -3.73 -18.24 8.39
C ASN A 642 -3.82 -19.69 7.87
N ALA A 643 -3.43 -20.69 8.68
CA ALA A 643 -3.38 -22.10 8.28
C ALA A 643 -4.73 -22.66 7.82
N LYS A 644 -5.85 -22.09 8.32
CA LYS A 644 -7.21 -22.48 7.93
C LYS A 644 -7.57 -22.12 6.48
N PHE A 645 -6.83 -21.22 5.86
CA PHE A 645 -7.03 -20.80 4.46
C PHE A 645 -6.22 -21.64 3.46
N VAL A 646 -5.46 -22.63 3.94
CA VAL A 646 -4.65 -23.52 3.10
C VAL A 646 -5.45 -24.78 2.79
N SER A 647 -6.00 -24.85 1.58
CA SER A 647 -6.69 -26.02 1.04
C SER A 647 -5.72 -27.12 0.57
N ASP A 648 -4.51 -26.75 0.14
CA ASP A 648 -3.46 -27.66 -0.32
C ASP A 648 -2.28 -27.71 0.68
N LEU A 649 -2.41 -28.53 1.71
CA LEU A 649 -1.28 -28.99 2.51
C LEU A 649 -0.81 -30.33 1.93
N ASP A 650 0.31 -30.32 1.20
CA ASP A 650 1.11 -31.53 1.02
C ASP A 650 1.69 -31.89 2.41
N ILE A 651 1.04 -32.84 3.10
CA ILE A 651 1.54 -33.45 4.34
C ILE A 651 2.56 -34.54 4.03
#